data_AF-A0A496Q722-F1
#
_entry.id   AF-A0A496Q722-F1
#
_cell.length_a   1.000
_cell.length_b   1.000
_cell.length_c   1.000
_cell.angle_alpha   90.00
_cell.angle_beta   90.00
_cell.angle_gamma   90.00
#
_symmetry.space_group_name_H-M   'P 1'
#
loop_
_entity.id
_entity.type
_entity.pdbx_description
1 polymer ?
#
loop_
_entity_poly.entity_id
_entity_poly.type
_entity_poly.pdbx_seq_one_letter_code
_entity_poly.pdbx_strand_id
1 'polypeptide(L)'
;MIIERGKFALHIALFSALALILVLVSSGSVSAAPVITSWSNTKTGDSDTIFSVTEGETITFSITTDKQYDHIWKVVMGGKELANHTANSTTASSFTWTVPSEKANWDIEVEVFGRRPAAAGPPERIPLRWTITTSNLKTVNPGESIQDAIDSLPAEGGVVELKEGTFNISSTIKIKRSNITLRGAGRDKTTIKAVENIGLIEVFAGDNLEATVIEWLNRGGTAPDGGPFTDEYCTISNVRIEDLHLQGYAKQFISMYAGCIASGFTKDCAYLDIWAENSSMGIVPHFSYRMLIKNNLVEHHKEPWDAYKVNYATITGNTFRDSGANNFKMNSGCGHNKIVNNIFGPSANNGLYIYGASNSNEIINNVIQSNSLSGLDIFYSYKNIIKGNVIKNNGVHGIRIASGSGSSRYIDNTITGNIIYGNKKTGIYVNEETGIIGGKVNITGNTIYGNDEHGINAVRGDFVIKNNIITNNKKYGITYGGIDIILSYNNLWNNTIGNYNGVSVGYEDISTNPLFVDPTNGDFHLKSSAGRWNGTGWVNDNETSPCIDAGDPSEKDPDGTRINMGAYGGTWEASKSISAATGTLTGIVTDKDTGLPIQGALIKASSHQTTTNSTGDYILSLPVGNYTVTASKTGYQSATSSATVNERATTTVNFTLTPIPADTTPPSAVIDLSTSNPTSHSITLTWTAPGDDGNNGTASEYDIRYSTSEITEENWNSATQCTGEPAPKPAGSSETFTVTGLSPNTTYYFALKTADEVP
;
A
#
# COMPACT_ATOMS: atom_id res chain seq x y z
N MET A 1 -64.18 8.08 0.98
CA MET A 1 -63.23 8.62 -0.02
C MET A 1 -62.48 9.88 0.47
N ILE A 2 -62.33 10.12 1.77
CA ILE A 2 -61.51 11.22 2.35
C ILE A 2 -60.50 10.70 3.40
N ILE A 3 -60.47 9.38 3.69
CA ILE A 3 -59.62 8.80 4.75
C ILE A 3 -58.33 8.14 4.19
N GLU A 4 -58.20 7.94 2.88
CA GLU A 4 -57.00 7.31 2.29
C GLU A 4 -55.90 8.29 1.82
N ARG A 5 -56.19 9.60 1.68
CA ARG A 5 -55.16 10.58 1.30
C ARG A 5 -54.25 11.01 2.45
N GLY A 6 -54.65 10.78 3.70
CA GLY A 6 -53.84 11.13 4.88
C GLY A 6 -52.74 10.11 5.24
N LYS A 7 -52.87 8.85 4.83
CA LYS A 7 -51.87 7.79 5.11
C LYS A 7 -50.75 7.71 4.06
N PHE A 8 -51.00 8.19 2.84
CA PHE A 8 -50.00 8.27 1.77
C PHE A 8 -49.04 9.46 1.95
N ALA A 9 -49.52 10.60 2.49
CA ALA A 9 -48.68 11.76 2.77
C ALA A 9 -47.69 11.51 3.94
N LEU A 10 -48.08 10.70 4.93
CA LEU A 10 -47.22 10.38 6.08
C LEU A 10 -46.13 9.34 5.73
N HIS A 11 -46.36 8.45 4.76
CA HIS A 11 -45.34 7.50 4.28
C HIS A 11 -44.27 8.16 3.39
N ILE A 12 -44.61 9.23 2.64
CA ILE A 12 -43.63 9.95 1.81
C ILE A 12 -42.77 10.91 2.65
N ALA A 13 -43.32 11.47 3.73
CA ALA A 13 -42.56 12.31 4.67
C ALA A 13 -41.58 11.51 5.55
N LEU A 14 -41.91 10.27 5.93
CA LEU A 14 -40.98 9.41 6.68
C LEU A 14 -39.87 8.80 5.81
N PHE A 15 -40.11 8.52 4.53
CA PHE A 15 -39.06 8.02 3.62
C PHE A 15 -38.08 9.12 3.18
N SER A 16 -38.52 10.36 3.03
CA SER A 16 -37.63 11.50 2.74
C SER A 16 -36.78 11.89 3.96
N ALA A 17 -37.31 11.73 5.18
CA ALA A 17 -36.53 11.92 6.41
C ALA A 17 -35.58 10.73 6.71
N LEU A 18 -35.96 9.48 6.41
CA LEU A 18 -35.06 8.33 6.57
C LEU A 18 -33.96 8.25 5.49
N ALA A 19 -34.22 8.69 4.26
CA ALA A 19 -33.22 8.76 3.19
C ALA A 19 -32.14 9.81 3.48
N LEU A 20 -32.50 10.91 4.16
CA LEU A 20 -31.54 11.93 4.60
C LEU A 20 -30.74 11.52 5.85
N ILE A 21 -31.26 10.59 6.66
CA ILE A 21 -30.63 10.12 7.90
C ILE A 21 -29.74 8.88 7.66
N LEU A 22 -29.90 8.13 6.57
CA LEU A 22 -29.02 6.98 6.27
C LEU A 22 -27.64 7.35 5.67
N VAL A 23 -27.39 8.63 5.36
CA VAL A 23 -26.07 9.11 4.89
C VAL A 23 -25.19 9.62 6.03
N LEU A 24 -25.74 9.78 7.25
CA LEU A 24 -25.01 10.33 8.41
C LEU A 24 -24.56 9.29 9.44
N VAL A 25 -24.66 7.98 9.15
CA VAL A 25 -24.23 6.92 10.07
C VAL A 25 -23.13 6.07 9.45
N SER A 26 -21.92 6.65 9.38
CA SER A 26 -20.61 5.97 9.53
C SER A 26 -19.51 6.84 8.92
N SER A 27 -19.21 7.94 9.59
CA SER A 27 -17.93 8.60 9.39
C SER A 27 -17.46 9.14 10.73
N GLY A 28 -16.34 8.61 11.21
CA GLY A 28 -15.56 9.33 12.20
C GLY A 28 -15.33 10.74 11.68
N SER A 29 -15.62 11.73 12.52
CA SER A 29 -15.32 13.16 12.39
C SER A 29 -14.83 13.58 11.00
N VAL A 30 -15.73 13.68 10.01
CA VAL A 30 -15.39 14.35 8.75
C VAL A 30 -15.24 15.83 9.11
N SER A 31 -14.04 16.38 8.93
CA SER A 31 -13.86 17.85 8.93
C SER A 31 -14.94 18.46 8.06
N ALA A 32 -15.58 19.56 8.47
CA ALA A 32 -16.52 20.27 7.61
C ALA A 32 -15.83 20.78 6.32
N ALA A 33 -16.61 20.82 5.23
CA ALA A 33 -16.17 21.23 3.90
C ALA A 33 -15.61 22.66 3.89
N PRO A 34 -14.61 22.95 3.05
CA PRO A 34 -14.07 24.30 2.93
C PRO A 34 -15.13 25.35 2.60
N VAL A 35 -15.03 26.52 3.23
CA VAL A 35 -15.94 27.66 3.00
C VAL A 35 -15.13 28.87 2.51
N ILE A 36 -15.48 29.39 1.34
CA ILE A 36 -15.02 30.72 0.88
C ILE A 36 -15.90 31.77 1.57
N THR A 37 -15.28 32.62 2.38
CA THR A 37 -15.97 33.66 3.16
C THR A 37 -16.11 34.98 2.41
N SER A 38 -15.18 35.28 1.50
CA SER A 38 -15.27 36.39 0.55
C SER A 38 -14.31 36.19 -0.62
N TRP A 39 -14.58 36.87 -1.73
CA TRP A 39 -13.72 36.89 -2.91
C TRP A 39 -13.82 38.26 -3.59
N SER A 40 -12.79 38.65 -4.35
CA SER A 40 -12.74 39.94 -5.06
C SER A 40 -11.84 39.85 -6.29
N ASN A 41 -11.95 40.84 -7.17
CA ASN A 41 -11.03 41.00 -8.30
C ASN A 41 -10.74 42.49 -8.59
N THR A 42 -9.67 42.79 -9.32
CA THR A 42 -9.26 44.18 -9.62
C THR A 42 -10.06 44.86 -10.74
N LYS A 43 -10.99 44.16 -11.41
CA LYS A 43 -11.76 44.66 -12.55
C LYS A 43 -13.12 45.23 -12.12
N THR A 44 -13.88 44.48 -11.32
CA THR A 44 -15.18 44.88 -10.76
C THR A 44 -15.39 44.25 -9.38
N GLY A 45 -16.37 44.74 -8.59
CA GLY A 45 -16.68 44.20 -7.26
C GLY A 45 -17.22 42.76 -7.27
N ASP A 46 -17.65 42.27 -6.11
CA ASP A 46 -17.90 40.85 -5.79
C ASP A 46 -19.11 40.17 -6.49
N SER A 47 -19.54 40.62 -7.67
CA SER A 47 -20.74 40.10 -8.36
C SER A 47 -20.49 39.50 -9.75
N ASP A 48 -19.38 39.81 -10.40
CA ASP A 48 -19.17 39.43 -11.80
C ASP A 48 -18.30 38.18 -11.92
N THR A 49 -18.70 37.27 -12.81
CA THR A 49 -17.98 36.02 -13.13
C THR A 49 -17.47 35.99 -14.57
N ILE A 50 -17.72 37.04 -15.36
CA ILE A 50 -17.32 37.16 -16.77
C ILE A 50 -16.79 38.57 -17.02
N PHE A 51 -15.60 38.70 -17.63
CA PHE A 51 -14.95 39.99 -17.85
C PHE A 51 -14.44 40.15 -19.29
N SER A 52 -14.75 41.28 -19.91
CA SER A 52 -14.07 41.73 -21.12
C SER A 52 -12.78 42.47 -20.75
N VAL A 53 -11.66 42.06 -21.34
CA VAL A 53 -10.31 42.51 -20.99
C VAL A 53 -9.54 42.93 -22.24
N THR A 54 -8.52 43.77 -22.06
CA THR A 54 -7.61 44.15 -23.15
C THR A 54 -6.32 43.35 -23.08
N GLU A 55 -5.69 43.12 -24.24
CA GLU A 55 -4.38 42.48 -24.33
C GLU A 55 -3.34 43.23 -23.48
N GLY A 56 -2.54 42.51 -22.70
CA GLY A 56 -1.56 43.08 -21.76
C GLY A 56 -2.14 43.59 -20.44
N GLU A 57 -3.46 43.60 -20.27
CA GLU A 57 -4.08 43.94 -18.98
C GLU A 57 -3.71 42.92 -17.91
N THR A 58 -3.54 43.37 -16.66
CA THR A 58 -3.25 42.49 -15.53
C THR A 58 -4.41 42.51 -14.55
N ILE A 59 -4.88 41.33 -14.16
CA ILE A 59 -6.02 41.16 -13.26
C ILE A 59 -5.59 40.29 -12.08
N THR A 60 -5.94 40.71 -10.88
CA THR A 60 -5.71 39.94 -9.66
C THR A 60 -7.05 39.46 -9.10
N PHE A 61 -7.13 38.17 -8.82
CA PHE A 61 -8.23 37.51 -8.13
C PHE A 61 -7.79 37.19 -6.71
N SER A 62 -8.67 37.36 -5.74
CA SER A 62 -8.37 37.07 -4.32
C SER A 62 -9.54 36.38 -3.65
N ILE A 63 -9.26 35.41 -2.79
CA ILE A 63 -10.24 34.72 -1.95
C ILE A 63 -9.79 34.68 -0.50
N THR A 64 -10.76 34.58 0.41
CA THR A 64 -10.55 34.27 1.83
C THR A 64 -11.41 33.07 2.23
N THR A 65 -10.91 32.30 3.19
CA THR A 65 -11.52 31.06 3.66
C THR A 65 -11.64 31.04 5.18
N ASP A 66 -12.53 30.18 5.69
CA ASP A 66 -12.87 30.12 7.12
C ASP A 66 -11.73 29.60 8.02
N LYS A 67 -10.82 28.80 7.46
CA LYS A 67 -9.61 28.28 8.12
C LYS A 67 -8.50 28.03 7.10
N GLN A 68 -7.36 27.53 7.56
CA GLN A 68 -6.22 27.27 6.67
C GLN A 68 -6.49 26.09 5.73
N TYR A 69 -6.34 26.33 4.44
CA TYR A 69 -6.49 25.33 3.39
C TYR A 69 -5.41 25.46 2.32
N ASP A 70 -5.32 24.44 1.48
CA ASP A 70 -4.53 24.51 0.25
C ASP A 70 -5.42 25.07 -0.88
N HIS A 71 -4.92 26.07 -1.59
CA HIS A 71 -5.61 26.74 -2.70
C HIS A 71 -4.86 26.45 -3.99
N ILE A 72 -5.55 25.88 -4.98
CA ILE A 72 -5.00 25.60 -6.31
C ILE A 72 -5.67 26.51 -7.32
N TRP A 73 -4.91 27.49 -7.80
CA TRP A 73 -5.30 28.39 -8.88
C TRP A 73 -4.91 27.81 -10.22
N LYS A 74 -5.76 28.00 -11.23
CA LYS A 74 -5.52 27.55 -12.60
C LYS A 74 -5.98 28.59 -13.61
N VAL A 75 -5.26 28.65 -14.73
CA VAL A 75 -5.69 29.31 -15.96
C VAL A 75 -5.90 28.23 -17.00
N VAL A 76 -7.09 28.20 -17.59
CA VAL A 76 -7.45 27.19 -18.60
C VAL A 76 -8.02 27.83 -19.86
N MET A 77 -7.88 27.15 -20.99
CA MET A 77 -8.49 27.50 -22.27
C MET A 77 -9.18 26.25 -22.83
N GLY A 78 -10.51 26.21 -22.74
CA GLY A 78 -11.27 24.98 -22.98
C GLY A 78 -10.88 23.89 -21.96
N GLY A 79 -10.53 22.70 -22.43
CA GLY A 79 -10.00 21.60 -21.60
C GLY A 79 -8.51 21.71 -21.23
N LYS A 80 -7.76 22.66 -21.81
CA LYS A 80 -6.30 22.77 -21.65
C LYS A 80 -5.91 23.68 -20.49
N GLU A 81 -5.14 23.16 -19.54
CA GLU A 81 -4.47 23.96 -18.51
C GLU A 81 -3.26 24.72 -19.09
N LEU A 82 -3.19 26.03 -18.86
CA LEU A 82 -2.12 26.92 -19.33
C LEU A 82 -1.15 27.31 -18.22
N ALA A 83 -1.67 27.48 -17.00
CA ALA A 83 -0.88 27.81 -15.82
C ALA A 83 -1.57 27.30 -14.55
N ASN A 84 -0.78 27.03 -13.51
CA ASN A 84 -1.28 26.75 -12.18
C ASN A 84 -0.42 27.45 -11.11
N HIS A 85 -1.01 27.68 -9.95
CA HIS A 85 -0.34 28.22 -8.78
C HIS A 85 -0.95 27.62 -7.52
N THR A 86 -0.13 27.29 -6.52
CA THR A 86 -0.60 26.68 -5.27
C THR A 86 -0.17 27.49 -4.07
N ALA A 87 -1.13 27.83 -3.21
CA ALA A 87 -0.88 28.43 -1.89
C ALA A 87 -1.32 27.45 -0.80
N ASN A 88 -0.35 26.85 -0.11
CA ASN A 88 -0.61 25.80 0.86
C ASN A 88 -0.88 26.36 2.26
N SER A 89 -1.90 25.84 2.91
CA SER A 89 -2.20 26.05 4.33
C SER A 89 -2.31 27.52 4.74
N THR A 90 -3.04 28.31 3.94
CA THR A 90 -3.32 29.73 4.19
C THR A 90 -4.83 29.96 4.35
N THR A 91 -5.25 31.09 4.93
CA THR A 91 -6.67 31.51 5.00
C THR A 91 -7.05 32.50 3.91
N ALA A 92 -6.06 32.97 3.14
CA ALA A 92 -6.24 33.91 2.05
C ALA A 92 -5.25 33.56 0.94
N SER A 93 -5.69 33.73 -0.30
CA SER A 93 -4.87 33.49 -1.47
C SER A 93 -5.26 34.43 -2.60
N SER A 94 -4.29 34.83 -3.40
CA SER A 94 -4.49 35.68 -4.55
C SER A 94 -3.70 35.18 -5.75
N PHE A 95 -4.24 35.34 -6.93
CA PHE A 95 -3.59 35.01 -8.19
C PHE A 95 -3.68 36.18 -9.17
N THR A 96 -2.53 36.59 -9.68
CA THR A 96 -2.41 37.66 -10.66
C THR A 96 -2.05 37.08 -12.01
N TRP A 97 -2.77 37.49 -13.05
CA TRP A 97 -2.54 37.05 -14.41
C TRP A 97 -2.51 38.22 -15.38
N THR A 98 -1.55 38.19 -16.31
CA THR A 98 -1.44 39.15 -17.41
C THR A 98 -2.01 38.53 -18.66
N VAL A 99 -3.00 39.20 -19.25
CA VAL A 99 -3.73 38.76 -20.44
C VAL A 99 -2.77 38.71 -21.63
N PRO A 100 -2.63 37.55 -22.31
CA PRO A 100 -1.81 37.42 -23.50
C PRO A 100 -2.24 38.34 -24.63
N SER A 101 -1.31 38.65 -25.54
CA SER A 101 -1.57 39.42 -26.76
C SER A 101 -2.23 38.54 -27.84
N GLU A 102 -3.41 37.99 -27.53
CA GLU A 102 -4.22 37.22 -28.47
C GLU A 102 -5.72 37.39 -28.21
N LYS A 103 -6.54 37.12 -29.24
CA LYS A 103 -7.99 37.10 -29.16
C LYS A 103 -8.48 35.72 -28.74
N ALA A 104 -8.83 35.56 -27.46
CA ALA A 104 -9.29 34.30 -26.93
C ALA A 104 -10.19 34.46 -25.68
N ASN A 105 -10.67 33.32 -25.19
CA ASN A 105 -11.39 33.19 -23.93
C ASN A 105 -10.60 32.26 -23.00
N TRP A 106 -10.53 32.61 -21.72
CA TRP A 106 -9.90 31.81 -20.68
C TRP A 106 -10.80 31.72 -19.46
N ASP A 107 -10.62 30.67 -18.67
CA ASP A 107 -11.16 30.60 -17.32
C ASP A 107 -10.05 30.63 -16.28
N ILE A 108 -10.27 31.42 -15.23
CA ILE A 108 -9.48 31.43 -14.01
C ILE A 108 -10.27 30.67 -12.96
N GLU A 109 -9.63 29.71 -12.31
CA GLU A 109 -10.27 28.85 -11.33
C GLU A 109 -9.45 28.82 -10.04
N VAL A 110 -10.14 28.67 -8.92
CA VAL A 110 -9.51 28.30 -7.64
C VAL A 110 -10.28 27.14 -7.01
N GLU A 111 -9.54 26.10 -6.64
CA GLU A 111 -10.04 24.97 -5.85
C GLU A 111 -9.43 25.03 -4.44
N VAL A 112 -10.29 25.00 -3.42
CA VAL A 112 -9.88 25.04 -2.01
C VAL A 112 -10.04 23.65 -1.39
N PHE A 113 -8.97 23.09 -0.81
CA PHE A 113 -8.97 21.72 -0.28
C PHE A 113 -8.78 21.66 1.24
N GLY A 114 -9.62 20.86 1.90
CA GLY A 114 -9.36 20.38 3.26
C GLY A 114 -8.29 19.28 3.28
N ARG A 115 -7.39 19.29 4.28
CA ARG A 115 -6.52 18.13 4.56
C ARG A 115 -7.38 16.95 5.05
N ARG A 116 -7.23 15.76 4.46
CA ARG A 116 -8.02 14.56 4.81
C ARG A 116 -7.15 13.28 4.82
N PRO A 117 -7.47 12.28 5.65
CA PRO A 117 -6.82 10.96 5.61
C PRO A 117 -7.06 10.23 4.29
N ALA A 118 -6.17 9.29 3.93
CA ALA A 118 -6.12 8.70 2.58
C ALA A 118 -7.33 7.82 2.20
N ALA A 119 -8.16 7.40 3.16
CA ALA A 119 -9.16 6.33 2.99
C ALA A 119 -10.63 6.80 2.93
N ALA A 120 -10.91 8.06 2.58
CA ALA A 120 -12.20 8.68 2.93
C ALA A 120 -13.09 9.08 1.73
N GLY A 121 -12.66 8.83 0.48
CA GLY A 121 -13.36 9.26 -0.75
C GLY A 121 -12.86 10.62 -1.26
N PRO A 122 -13.61 11.35 -2.10
CA PRO A 122 -13.21 12.65 -2.65
C PRO A 122 -12.84 13.62 -1.53
N PRO A 123 -11.77 14.42 -1.68
CA PRO A 123 -11.52 15.52 -0.76
C PRO A 123 -12.66 16.53 -0.86
N GLU A 124 -13.11 17.03 0.29
CA GLU A 124 -14.05 18.14 0.32
C GLU A 124 -13.38 19.39 -0.22
N ARG A 125 -14.12 20.13 -1.06
CA ARG A 125 -13.64 21.36 -1.67
C ARG A 125 -14.78 22.31 -2.03
N ILE A 126 -14.42 23.55 -2.30
CA ILE A 126 -15.28 24.56 -2.91
C ILE A 126 -14.55 25.18 -4.11
N PRO A 127 -15.09 25.05 -5.35
CA PRO A 127 -14.53 25.72 -6.51
C PRO A 127 -15.11 27.14 -6.68
N LEU A 128 -14.31 28.07 -7.20
CA LEU A 128 -14.76 29.39 -7.67
C LEU A 128 -14.09 29.70 -9.02
N ARG A 129 -14.84 30.32 -9.95
CA ARG A 129 -14.43 30.48 -11.35
C ARG A 129 -14.82 31.82 -11.95
N TRP A 130 -14.02 32.25 -12.92
CA TRP A 130 -14.20 33.46 -13.69
C TRP A 130 -13.84 33.24 -15.16
N THR A 131 -14.68 33.70 -16.09
CA THR A 131 -14.31 33.82 -17.51
C THR A 131 -13.70 35.19 -17.79
N ILE A 132 -12.63 35.20 -18.55
CA ILE A 132 -12.03 36.42 -19.09
C ILE A 132 -11.91 36.29 -20.61
N THR A 133 -12.23 37.36 -21.32
CA THR A 133 -12.23 37.35 -22.78
C THR A 133 -11.68 38.65 -23.36
N THR A 134 -10.78 38.52 -24.33
CA THR A 134 -10.38 39.63 -25.23
C THR A 134 -11.23 39.66 -26.50
N SER A 135 -12.10 38.67 -26.69
CA SER A 135 -13.01 38.49 -27.82
C SER A 135 -14.38 39.14 -27.56
N ASN A 136 -15.31 38.97 -28.50
CA ASN A 136 -16.64 39.55 -28.39
C ASN A 136 -17.45 38.89 -27.27
N LEU A 137 -18.02 39.71 -26.37
CA LEU A 137 -18.96 39.30 -25.33
C LEU A 137 -20.37 39.72 -25.75
N LYS A 138 -21.28 38.75 -25.85
CA LYS A 138 -22.71 38.99 -26.12
C LYS A 138 -23.55 38.55 -24.94
N THR A 139 -24.41 39.43 -24.48
CA THR A 139 -25.41 39.13 -23.46
C THR A 139 -26.72 38.70 -24.13
N VAL A 140 -27.37 37.68 -23.57
CA VAL A 140 -28.67 37.17 -24.01
C VAL A 140 -29.61 37.12 -22.79
N ASN A 141 -30.78 37.72 -22.92
CA ASN A 141 -31.84 37.74 -21.92
C ASN A 141 -32.91 36.67 -22.24
N PRO A 142 -33.67 36.20 -21.24
CA PRO A 142 -34.79 35.29 -21.47
C PRO A 142 -35.74 35.80 -22.57
N GLY A 143 -35.99 34.95 -23.58
CA GLY A 143 -36.82 35.28 -24.75
C GLY A 143 -36.02 35.65 -26.01
N GLU A 144 -34.73 35.96 -25.88
CA GLU A 144 -33.83 36.16 -27.02
C GLU A 144 -33.26 34.83 -27.53
N SER A 145 -32.86 34.79 -28.81
CA SER A 145 -32.31 33.57 -29.43
C SER A 145 -30.84 33.36 -29.03
N ILE A 146 -30.57 32.27 -28.31
CA ILE A 146 -29.21 31.83 -27.98
C ILE A 146 -28.43 31.48 -29.26
N GLN A 147 -29.09 30.83 -30.22
CA GLN A 147 -28.45 30.43 -31.47
C GLN A 147 -28.01 31.65 -32.29
N ASP A 148 -28.85 32.69 -32.38
CA ASP A 148 -28.52 33.90 -33.14
C ASP A 148 -27.32 34.63 -32.50
N ALA A 149 -27.24 34.62 -31.17
CA ALA A 149 -26.09 35.18 -30.45
C ALA A 149 -24.79 34.43 -30.78
N ILE A 150 -24.82 33.09 -30.81
CA ILE A 150 -23.68 32.25 -31.21
C ILE A 150 -23.30 32.49 -32.68
N ASP A 151 -24.27 32.48 -33.58
CA ASP A 151 -24.04 32.62 -35.02
C ASP A 151 -23.49 34.00 -35.39
N SER A 152 -23.81 35.01 -34.59
CA SER A 152 -23.34 36.39 -34.78
C SER A 152 -22.03 36.73 -34.07
N LEU A 153 -21.37 35.77 -33.41
CA LEU A 153 -19.99 35.93 -32.93
C LEU A 153 -19.01 35.99 -34.12
N PRO A 154 -17.89 36.73 -34.01
CA PRO A 154 -16.90 36.84 -35.08
C PRO A 154 -16.14 35.51 -35.30
N ALA A 155 -15.29 35.44 -36.33
CA ALA A 155 -14.64 34.19 -36.76
C ALA A 155 -13.74 33.59 -35.67
N GLU A 156 -13.07 34.45 -34.90
CA GLU A 156 -12.24 34.11 -33.76
C GLU A 156 -13.03 33.62 -32.53
N GLY A 157 -14.36 33.67 -32.57
CA GLY A 157 -15.24 33.22 -31.48
C GLY A 157 -15.55 34.30 -30.45
N GLY A 158 -15.90 33.88 -29.24
CA GLY A 158 -16.30 34.80 -28.16
C GLY A 158 -17.16 34.14 -27.10
N VAL A 159 -17.77 34.98 -26.27
CA VAL A 159 -18.57 34.56 -25.12
C VAL A 159 -20.04 34.96 -25.33
N VAL A 160 -20.95 34.01 -25.16
CA VAL A 160 -22.38 34.24 -25.02
C VAL A 160 -22.75 34.06 -23.55
N GLU A 161 -23.03 35.18 -22.89
CA GLU A 161 -23.50 35.25 -21.51
C GLU A 161 -25.03 35.21 -21.47
N LEU A 162 -25.58 34.18 -20.84
CA LEU A 162 -27.00 34.08 -20.55
C LEU A 162 -27.27 34.72 -19.19
N LYS A 163 -28.15 35.73 -19.15
CA LYS A 163 -28.58 36.34 -17.88
C LYS A 163 -29.44 35.38 -17.07
N GLU A 164 -29.68 35.75 -15.82
CA GLU A 164 -30.58 35.02 -14.91
C GLU A 164 -31.97 34.86 -15.55
N GLY A 165 -32.54 33.66 -15.43
CA GLY A 165 -33.86 33.32 -15.94
C GLY A 165 -33.91 32.03 -16.76
N THR A 166 -35.09 31.77 -17.34
CA THR A 166 -35.37 30.55 -18.11
C THR A 166 -35.40 30.81 -19.62
N PHE A 167 -34.59 30.08 -20.36
CA PHE A 167 -34.50 30.08 -21.82
C PHE A 167 -35.22 28.85 -22.37
N ASN A 168 -36.44 29.05 -22.85
CA ASN A 168 -37.19 27.99 -23.52
C ASN A 168 -36.68 27.82 -24.95
N ILE A 169 -36.23 26.61 -25.31
CA ILE A 169 -35.74 26.29 -26.65
C ILE A 169 -36.63 25.23 -27.31
N SER A 170 -36.98 25.48 -28.58
CA SER A 170 -37.69 24.54 -29.44
C SER A 170 -36.78 23.88 -30.49
N SER A 171 -35.52 24.30 -30.57
CA SER A 171 -34.49 23.68 -31.40
C SER A 171 -33.19 23.48 -30.62
N THR A 172 -32.43 22.44 -30.97
CA THR A 172 -31.10 22.18 -30.39
C THR A 172 -30.15 23.34 -30.68
N ILE A 173 -29.46 23.84 -29.65
CA ILE A 173 -28.40 24.85 -29.78
C ILE A 173 -27.16 24.18 -30.39
N LYS A 174 -26.61 24.75 -31.46
CA LYS A 174 -25.49 24.18 -32.22
C LYS A 174 -24.25 25.06 -32.11
N ILE A 175 -23.16 24.46 -31.64
CA ILE A 175 -21.83 25.09 -31.63
C ILE A 175 -21.00 24.43 -32.73
N LYS A 176 -20.77 25.16 -33.82
CA LYS A 176 -20.11 24.65 -35.04
C LYS A 176 -18.69 25.16 -35.25
N ARG A 177 -18.25 26.09 -34.40
CA ARG A 177 -16.96 26.79 -34.53
C ARG A 177 -16.20 26.69 -33.22
N SER A 178 -14.88 26.86 -33.31
CA SER A 178 -13.98 26.85 -32.17
C SER A 178 -14.11 28.13 -31.34
N ASN A 179 -13.58 28.11 -30.11
CA ASN A 179 -13.48 29.26 -29.22
C ASN A 179 -14.82 29.95 -28.90
N ILE A 180 -15.88 29.16 -28.74
CA ILE A 180 -17.19 29.64 -28.29
C ILE A 180 -17.36 29.24 -26.83
N THR A 181 -17.66 30.23 -25.98
CA THR A 181 -18.05 30.01 -24.58
C THR A 181 -19.53 30.33 -24.43
N LEU A 182 -20.33 29.41 -23.93
CA LEU A 182 -21.72 29.64 -23.53
C LEU A 182 -21.79 29.53 -22.01
N ARG A 183 -22.14 30.61 -21.31
CA ARG A 183 -22.11 30.66 -19.84
C ARG A 183 -23.38 31.31 -19.28
N GLY A 184 -23.98 30.68 -18.26
CA GLY A 184 -25.09 31.25 -17.51
C GLY A 184 -24.62 32.08 -16.31
N ALA A 185 -25.56 32.81 -15.70
CA ALA A 185 -25.33 33.60 -14.49
C ALA A 185 -25.08 32.75 -13.22
N GLY A 186 -25.13 31.43 -13.35
CA GLY A 186 -24.91 30.43 -12.29
C GLY A 186 -25.89 29.27 -12.41
N ARG A 187 -25.48 28.10 -11.90
CA ARG A 187 -26.24 26.84 -11.98
C ARG A 187 -27.70 26.94 -11.52
N ASP A 188 -27.96 27.71 -10.46
CA ASP A 188 -29.29 27.86 -9.87
C ASP A 188 -30.04 29.12 -10.37
N LYS A 189 -29.41 29.91 -11.25
CA LYS A 189 -29.92 31.20 -11.75
C LYS A 189 -30.33 31.16 -13.21
N THR A 190 -29.66 30.35 -14.03
CA THR A 190 -29.95 30.23 -15.47
C THR A 190 -30.42 28.83 -15.79
N THR A 191 -31.57 28.71 -16.47
CA THR A 191 -32.11 27.42 -16.91
C THR A 191 -32.31 27.42 -18.42
N ILE A 192 -31.73 26.45 -19.12
CA ILE A 192 -32.08 26.15 -20.51
C ILE A 192 -33.09 25.01 -20.50
N LYS A 193 -34.30 25.26 -21.01
CA LYS A 193 -35.41 24.30 -20.98
C LYS A 193 -35.85 23.94 -22.40
N ALA A 194 -35.71 22.68 -22.76
CA ALA A 194 -36.36 22.16 -23.97
C ALA A 194 -37.88 22.15 -23.78
N VAL A 195 -38.61 22.81 -24.69
CA VAL A 195 -40.08 22.73 -24.74
C VAL A 195 -40.58 21.67 -25.73
N GLU A 196 -39.66 21.11 -26.51
CA GLU A 196 -39.89 19.99 -27.43
C GLU A 196 -38.97 18.80 -27.08
N ASN A 197 -39.18 17.66 -27.73
CA ASN A 197 -38.37 16.45 -27.52
C ASN A 197 -37.04 16.50 -28.30
N ILE A 198 -36.17 17.43 -27.93
CA ILE A 198 -34.90 17.77 -28.58
C ILE A 198 -33.70 17.54 -27.66
N GLY A 199 -32.49 17.52 -28.23
CA GLY A 199 -31.27 17.72 -27.46
C GLY A 199 -31.12 19.20 -27.07
N LEU A 200 -30.39 19.51 -26.00
CA LEU A 200 -30.15 20.91 -25.62
C LEU A 200 -29.06 21.56 -26.46
N ILE A 201 -27.86 20.99 -26.40
CA ILE A 201 -26.65 21.55 -27.01
C ILE A 201 -25.94 20.43 -27.79
N GLU A 202 -25.50 20.74 -28.99
CA GLU A 202 -24.72 19.85 -29.85
C GLU A 202 -23.46 20.59 -30.33
N VAL A 203 -22.29 19.97 -30.14
CA VAL A 203 -21.00 20.50 -30.58
C VAL A 203 -20.54 19.72 -31.81
N PHE A 204 -20.24 20.42 -32.90
CA PHE A 204 -19.76 19.83 -34.14
C PHE A 204 -18.24 19.95 -34.25
N ALA A 205 -17.62 19.00 -34.93
CA ALA A 205 -16.27 19.20 -35.46
C ALA A 205 -16.31 20.33 -36.51
N GLY A 206 -15.39 21.29 -36.41
CA GLY A 206 -15.33 22.46 -37.30
C GLY A 206 -15.15 22.11 -38.78
N ASP A 207 -15.38 23.12 -39.63
CA ASP A 207 -15.61 23.08 -41.09
C ASP A 207 -14.78 22.07 -41.91
N ASN A 208 -15.31 20.84 -42.02
CA ASN A 208 -15.25 19.95 -43.17
C ASN A 208 -16.30 18.82 -42.99
N LEU A 209 -17.57 19.22 -42.90
CA LEU A 209 -18.72 18.30 -42.90
C LEU A 209 -19.01 17.81 -44.33
N GLU A 210 -18.14 16.95 -44.86
CA GLU A 210 -18.56 15.90 -45.80
C GLU A 210 -18.69 14.57 -45.04
N ALA A 211 -19.70 14.50 -44.17
CA ALA A 211 -20.30 13.23 -43.77
C ALA A 211 -21.68 13.48 -43.18
N THR A 212 -22.64 13.78 -44.05
CA THR A 212 -24.03 13.41 -43.80
C THR A 212 -24.10 11.89 -43.71
N VAL A 213 -24.26 11.32 -42.52
CA VAL A 213 -24.93 10.02 -42.36
C VAL A 213 -25.88 10.10 -41.18
N ILE A 214 -27.08 10.61 -41.47
CA ILE A 214 -28.32 10.16 -40.84
C ILE A 214 -28.67 8.84 -41.55
N GLU A 215 -29.06 7.83 -40.77
CA GLU A 215 -29.35 6.43 -41.10
C GLU A 215 -28.18 5.44 -41.04
N TRP A 216 -28.21 4.59 -40.00
CA TRP A 216 -27.75 3.20 -40.00
C TRP A 216 -26.42 2.93 -40.72
N LEU A 217 -25.32 3.09 -40.00
CA LEU A 217 -24.15 2.24 -40.21
C LEU A 217 -23.91 1.39 -38.97
N ASN A 218 -24.67 0.28 -38.96
CA ASN A 218 -24.17 -1.04 -38.62
C ASN A 218 -23.07 -1.48 -39.63
N ARG A 219 -22.08 -0.62 -39.87
CA ARG A 219 -20.76 -1.00 -40.35
C ARG A 219 -19.80 -0.47 -39.33
N GLY A 220 -19.20 -1.41 -38.62
CA GLY A 220 -17.89 -1.24 -38.04
C GLY A 220 -17.00 -0.44 -38.99
N GLY A 221 -16.71 0.80 -38.61
CA GLY A 221 -15.35 1.04 -38.20
C GLY A 221 -15.13 0.19 -36.96
N THR A 222 -14.84 -1.10 -37.13
CA THR A 222 -14.14 -1.81 -36.08
C THR A 222 -12.89 -0.95 -35.86
N ALA A 223 -12.72 -0.34 -34.69
CA ALA A 223 -11.42 -0.57 -34.06
C ALA A 223 -11.28 -2.09 -34.17
N PRO A 224 -10.41 -2.63 -35.07
CA PRO A 224 -10.48 -4.00 -35.58
C PRO A 224 -10.88 -4.89 -34.41
N ASP A 225 -11.97 -5.68 -34.46
CA ASP A 225 -12.43 -6.38 -33.25
C ASP A 225 -11.22 -6.97 -32.50
N GLY A 226 -10.83 -6.33 -31.38
CA GLY A 226 -9.54 -6.58 -30.71
C GLY A 226 -8.39 -5.54 -30.83
N GLY A 227 -8.55 -4.37 -31.45
CA GLY A 227 -7.53 -3.33 -31.65
C GLY A 227 -7.72 -2.08 -30.76
N PRO A 228 -6.63 -1.32 -30.50
CA PRO A 228 -6.67 -0.18 -29.59
C PRO A 228 -7.47 0.99 -30.18
N PHE A 229 -8.31 1.62 -29.36
CA PHE A 229 -8.91 2.92 -29.70
C PHE A 229 -7.89 4.02 -29.39
N THR A 230 -7.52 4.77 -30.43
CA THR A 230 -6.53 5.85 -30.38
C THR A 230 -7.20 7.22 -30.55
N ASP A 231 -6.47 8.30 -30.30
CA ASP A 231 -6.99 9.66 -30.43
C ASP A 231 -7.21 10.12 -31.89
N GLU A 232 -6.73 9.36 -32.87
CA GLU A 232 -6.97 9.59 -34.31
C GLU A 232 -8.46 9.47 -34.68
N TYR A 233 -9.23 8.70 -33.91
CA TYR A 233 -10.68 8.58 -34.11
C TYR A 233 -11.48 9.77 -33.57
N CYS A 234 -10.84 10.67 -32.80
CA CYS A 234 -11.53 11.78 -32.14
C CYS A 234 -11.55 13.03 -33.03
N THR A 235 -12.76 13.48 -33.39
CA THR A 235 -13.00 14.64 -34.26
C THR A 235 -13.32 15.91 -33.49
N ILE A 236 -13.75 15.78 -32.24
CA ILE A 236 -14.04 16.89 -31.34
C ILE A 236 -12.94 16.92 -30.27
N SER A 237 -12.40 18.10 -29.97
CA SER A 237 -11.35 18.22 -28.97
C SER A 237 -11.43 19.48 -28.15
N ASN A 238 -10.84 19.46 -26.96
CA ASN A 238 -10.70 20.60 -26.07
C ASN A 238 -12.04 21.25 -25.64
N VAL A 239 -13.10 20.45 -25.53
CA VAL A 239 -14.42 20.89 -25.05
C VAL A 239 -14.48 20.78 -23.54
N ARG A 240 -15.00 21.82 -22.89
CA ARG A 240 -15.21 21.85 -21.45
C ARG A 240 -16.70 22.05 -21.15
N ILE A 241 -17.26 21.19 -20.30
CA ILE A 241 -18.62 21.26 -19.79
C ILE A 241 -18.54 21.32 -18.27
N GLU A 242 -19.12 22.35 -17.68
CA GLU A 242 -18.95 22.59 -16.24
C GLU A 242 -20.11 23.30 -15.56
N ASP A 243 -20.23 23.08 -14.25
CA ASP A 243 -21.18 23.75 -13.34
C ASP A 243 -22.64 23.70 -13.83
N LEU A 244 -23.04 22.53 -14.32
CA LEU A 244 -24.39 22.29 -14.83
C LEU A 244 -25.19 21.42 -13.88
N HIS A 245 -26.49 21.72 -13.76
CA HIS A 245 -27.49 20.80 -13.23
C HIS A 245 -28.34 20.28 -14.38
N LEU A 246 -28.40 18.97 -14.52
CA LEU A 246 -29.02 18.27 -15.65
C LEU A 246 -30.04 17.28 -15.12
N GLN A 247 -31.30 17.56 -15.41
CA GLN A 247 -32.43 16.85 -14.81
C GLN A 247 -33.46 16.44 -15.88
N GLY A 248 -34.05 15.25 -15.72
CA GLY A 248 -35.29 14.87 -16.41
C GLY A 248 -35.15 14.25 -17.80
N TYR A 249 -33.93 13.82 -18.19
CA TYR A 249 -33.68 13.14 -19.47
C TYR A 249 -34.01 11.64 -19.42
N ALA A 250 -35.28 11.32 -19.18
CA ALA A 250 -35.81 9.96 -19.12
C ALA A 250 -36.44 9.54 -20.46
N LYS A 251 -35.62 9.24 -21.48
CA LYS A 251 -36.14 8.68 -22.75
C LYS A 251 -36.05 7.16 -22.74
N GLN A 252 -37.07 6.49 -23.30
CA GLN A 252 -37.00 5.07 -23.62
C GLN A 252 -35.91 4.85 -24.67
N PHE A 253 -35.07 3.82 -24.45
CA PHE A 253 -33.94 3.44 -25.30
C PHE A 253 -34.37 3.23 -26.76
N ILE A 254 -34.25 4.28 -27.58
CA ILE A 254 -34.30 4.18 -29.04
C ILE A 254 -32.89 4.15 -29.66
N SER A 255 -31.85 4.51 -28.89
CA SER A 255 -30.43 4.39 -29.27
C SER A 255 -29.52 4.35 -28.03
N MET A 256 -28.26 3.92 -28.19
CA MET A 256 -27.24 3.90 -27.12
C MET A 256 -26.82 5.29 -26.62
N TYR A 257 -27.27 6.36 -27.28
CA TYR A 257 -26.95 7.75 -26.94
C TYR A 257 -28.17 8.48 -26.33
N ALA A 258 -29.35 7.85 -26.32
CA ALA A 258 -30.58 8.49 -25.86
C ALA A 258 -30.55 8.68 -24.34
N GLY A 259 -30.55 9.93 -23.89
CA GLY A 259 -30.51 10.28 -22.46
C GLY A 259 -29.11 10.29 -21.84
N CYS A 260 -28.06 10.31 -22.67
CA CYS A 260 -26.71 10.69 -22.24
C CYS A 260 -26.59 12.22 -22.21
N ILE A 261 -25.81 12.71 -21.24
CA ILE A 261 -25.61 14.14 -21.00
C ILE A 261 -24.50 14.72 -21.87
N ALA A 262 -23.47 13.91 -22.15
CA ALA A 262 -22.35 14.29 -23.01
C ALA A 262 -21.66 13.03 -23.52
N SER A 263 -21.52 12.89 -24.83
CA SER A 263 -20.97 11.72 -25.53
C SER A 263 -20.45 12.14 -26.91
N GLY A 264 -19.45 11.42 -27.44
CA GLY A 264 -18.96 11.64 -28.81
C GLY A 264 -17.51 11.21 -28.98
N PHE A 265 -17.03 11.29 -30.22
CA PHE A 265 -15.63 11.01 -30.56
C PHE A 265 -14.72 12.15 -30.08
N THR A 266 -14.44 12.18 -28.78
CA THR A 266 -13.83 13.34 -28.11
C THR A 266 -12.44 13.07 -27.57
N LYS A 267 -11.55 14.07 -27.66
CA LYS A 267 -10.24 14.03 -27.00
C LYS A 267 -9.92 15.30 -26.22
N ASP A 268 -9.21 15.14 -25.12
CA ASP A 268 -8.73 16.27 -24.31
C ASP A 268 -9.88 17.16 -23.81
N CYS A 269 -11.06 16.56 -23.56
CA CYS A 269 -12.24 17.24 -23.09
C CYS A 269 -12.45 17.03 -21.57
N ALA A 270 -13.20 17.93 -20.94
CA ALA A 270 -13.40 17.93 -19.50
C ALA A 270 -14.88 18.08 -19.09
N TYR A 271 -15.33 17.25 -18.15
CA TYR A 271 -16.66 17.26 -17.53
C TYR A 271 -16.53 17.48 -16.02
N LEU A 272 -16.96 18.65 -15.55
CA LEU A 272 -16.54 19.18 -14.25
C LEU A 272 -17.70 19.71 -13.42
N ASP A 273 -17.83 19.25 -12.17
CA ASP A 273 -18.86 19.75 -11.23
C ASP A 273 -20.30 19.67 -11.79
N ILE A 274 -20.57 18.69 -12.64
CA ILE A 274 -21.91 18.46 -13.19
C ILE A 274 -22.73 17.68 -12.17
N TRP A 275 -23.93 18.15 -11.89
CA TRP A 275 -24.96 17.40 -11.21
C TRP A 275 -25.92 16.82 -12.24
N ALA A 276 -25.84 15.51 -12.46
CA ALA A 276 -26.74 14.75 -13.30
C ALA A 276 -27.71 13.97 -12.42
N GLU A 277 -29.01 14.12 -12.65
CA GLU A 277 -30.01 13.32 -11.95
C GLU A 277 -31.25 12.99 -12.80
N ASN A 278 -31.97 11.94 -12.41
CA ASN A 278 -33.25 11.55 -13.02
C ASN A 278 -33.17 11.38 -14.56
N SER A 279 -32.05 10.83 -15.04
CA SER A 279 -31.84 10.54 -16.46
C SER A 279 -31.61 9.05 -16.73
N SER A 280 -31.71 8.63 -18.00
CA SER A 280 -31.40 7.25 -18.39
C SER A 280 -29.92 6.91 -18.18
N MET A 281 -29.01 7.68 -18.78
CA MET A 281 -27.59 7.29 -18.91
C MET A 281 -26.57 8.19 -18.19
N GLY A 282 -26.93 9.32 -17.59
CA GLY A 282 -25.97 10.17 -16.88
C GLY A 282 -24.94 10.78 -17.84
N ILE A 283 -23.70 10.99 -17.38
CA ILE A 283 -22.58 11.57 -18.15
C ILE A 283 -21.78 10.43 -18.76
N VAL A 284 -21.70 10.24 -20.08
CA VAL A 284 -21.00 9.05 -20.64
C VAL A 284 -20.16 9.39 -21.87
N PRO A 285 -18.84 9.55 -21.74
CA PRO A 285 -17.96 9.90 -22.85
C PRO A 285 -17.64 8.67 -23.72
N HIS A 286 -18.61 8.09 -24.41
CA HIS A 286 -18.33 6.99 -25.34
C HIS A 286 -17.23 7.40 -26.34
N PHE A 287 -16.35 6.49 -26.75
CA PHE A 287 -15.33 6.72 -27.77
C PHE A 287 -14.46 7.95 -27.51
N SER A 288 -13.86 8.01 -26.32
CA SER A 288 -13.16 9.21 -25.88
C SER A 288 -11.75 8.94 -25.36
N TYR A 289 -10.87 9.93 -25.51
CA TYR A 289 -9.44 9.81 -25.22
C TYR A 289 -8.95 10.97 -24.36
N ARG A 290 -8.18 10.70 -23.29
CA ARG A 290 -7.63 11.75 -22.38
C ARG A 290 -8.71 12.68 -21.81
N MET A 291 -9.85 12.10 -21.40
CA MET A 291 -10.93 12.84 -20.75
C MET A 291 -10.57 13.19 -19.30
N LEU A 292 -10.92 14.39 -18.85
CA LEU A 292 -10.95 14.74 -17.43
C LEU A 292 -12.40 14.75 -16.94
N ILE A 293 -12.75 13.80 -16.08
CA ILE A 293 -14.11 13.67 -15.54
C ILE A 293 -13.99 13.84 -14.04
N LYS A 294 -14.32 15.03 -13.58
CA LYS A 294 -13.92 15.41 -12.24
C LYS A 294 -15.06 16.05 -11.47
N ASN A 295 -15.27 15.50 -10.28
CA ASN A 295 -16.19 16.02 -9.27
C ASN A 295 -17.68 16.11 -9.63
N ASN A 296 -18.14 15.25 -10.50
CA ASN A 296 -19.54 15.18 -10.87
C ASN A 296 -20.35 14.42 -9.81
N LEU A 297 -21.61 14.81 -9.63
CA LEU A 297 -22.62 14.05 -8.89
C LEU A 297 -23.59 13.43 -9.89
N VAL A 298 -23.68 12.11 -9.91
CA VAL A 298 -24.50 11.34 -10.86
C VAL A 298 -25.40 10.42 -10.05
N GLU A 299 -26.71 10.72 -9.99
CA GLU A 299 -27.65 10.05 -9.10
C GLU A 299 -29.05 9.80 -9.67
N HIS A 300 -29.77 8.82 -9.11
CA HIS A 300 -31.15 8.50 -9.50
C HIS A 300 -31.31 8.17 -10.99
N HIS A 301 -30.41 7.33 -11.51
CA HIS A 301 -30.38 6.97 -12.93
C HIS A 301 -30.75 5.52 -13.18
N LYS A 302 -31.32 5.23 -14.35
CA LYS A 302 -31.57 3.83 -14.74
C LYS A 302 -30.25 3.07 -14.98
N GLU A 303 -29.35 3.62 -15.78
CA GLU A 303 -28.02 3.09 -16.09
C GLU A 303 -26.98 4.23 -16.21
N PRO A 304 -26.50 4.82 -15.10
CA PRO A 304 -25.79 6.11 -15.04
C PRO A 304 -24.48 6.19 -15.82
N TRP A 305 -23.88 5.05 -16.18
CA TRP A 305 -22.60 5.02 -16.88
C TRP A 305 -22.31 3.64 -17.48
N ASP A 306 -22.38 3.52 -18.81
CA ASP A 306 -21.88 2.36 -19.58
C ASP A 306 -20.98 2.87 -20.70
N ALA A 307 -19.73 3.16 -20.36
CA ALA A 307 -18.78 3.76 -21.28
C ALA A 307 -18.11 2.71 -22.17
N TYR A 308 -17.99 3.05 -23.46
CA TYR A 308 -17.36 2.18 -24.47
C TYR A 308 -16.10 2.85 -25.01
N LYS A 309 -15.00 2.09 -25.08
CA LYS A 309 -13.72 2.52 -25.70
C LYS A 309 -13.18 3.87 -25.15
N VAL A 310 -13.24 4.05 -23.83
CA VAL A 310 -12.70 5.23 -23.14
C VAL A 310 -11.30 4.93 -22.66
N ASN A 311 -10.32 5.71 -23.11
CA ASN A 311 -8.91 5.42 -22.84
C ASN A 311 -8.17 6.66 -22.31
N TYR A 312 -7.21 6.44 -21.41
CA TYR A 312 -6.40 7.48 -20.80
C TYR A 312 -7.20 8.57 -20.06
N ALA A 313 -8.46 8.28 -19.69
CA ALA A 313 -9.27 9.21 -18.93
C ALA A 313 -8.81 9.28 -17.46
N THR A 314 -8.91 10.47 -16.87
CA THR A 314 -8.80 10.69 -15.43
C THR A 314 -10.20 10.95 -14.88
N ILE A 315 -10.72 10.00 -14.12
CA ILE A 315 -12.02 10.05 -13.45
C ILE A 315 -11.77 10.21 -11.96
N THR A 316 -11.98 11.41 -11.43
CA THR A 316 -11.62 11.68 -10.03
C THR A 316 -12.60 12.57 -9.28
N GLY A 317 -12.77 12.29 -8.00
CA GLY A 317 -13.57 13.14 -7.13
C GLY A 317 -15.09 13.01 -7.32
N ASN A 318 -15.55 12.10 -8.18
CA ASN A 318 -16.97 11.98 -8.55
C ASN A 318 -17.76 11.12 -7.55
N THR A 319 -19.06 11.33 -7.48
CA THR A 319 -20.01 10.49 -6.73
C THR A 319 -21.06 9.91 -7.68
N PHE A 320 -21.13 8.58 -7.73
CA PHE A 320 -22.13 7.81 -8.47
C PHE A 320 -22.97 7.02 -7.49
N ARG A 321 -24.29 7.28 -7.44
CA ARG A 321 -25.18 6.65 -6.46
C ARG A 321 -26.61 6.48 -6.97
N ASP A 322 -27.39 5.69 -6.23
CA ASP A 322 -28.82 5.52 -6.41
C ASP A 322 -29.21 5.09 -7.84
N SER A 323 -28.39 4.23 -8.43
CA SER A 323 -28.62 3.68 -9.77
C SER A 323 -29.55 2.46 -9.76
N GLY A 324 -30.42 2.38 -10.76
CA GLY A 324 -31.18 1.17 -11.14
C GLY A 324 -30.35 0.06 -11.81
N ALA A 325 -29.04 0.26 -12.01
CA ALA A 325 -28.10 -0.71 -12.55
C ALA A 325 -26.72 -0.55 -11.90
N ASN A 326 -25.63 -0.64 -12.67
CA ASN A 326 -24.27 -0.39 -12.14
C ASN A 326 -24.06 1.11 -12.01
N ASN A 327 -23.38 1.57 -10.96
CA ASN A 327 -23.03 2.99 -10.82
C ASN A 327 -22.01 3.45 -11.87
N PHE A 328 -21.04 2.58 -12.18
CA PHE A 328 -20.03 2.87 -13.18
C PHE A 328 -19.61 1.62 -13.93
N LYS A 329 -19.77 1.61 -15.26
CA LYS A 329 -19.37 0.48 -16.10
C LYS A 329 -18.43 0.95 -17.23
N MET A 330 -17.28 0.29 -17.32
CA MET A 330 -16.36 0.39 -18.45
C MET A 330 -16.46 -0.87 -19.28
N ASN A 331 -16.73 -0.72 -20.56
CA ASN A 331 -17.06 -1.81 -21.46
C ASN A 331 -16.19 -1.76 -22.73
N SER A 332 -15.81 -2.93 -23.24
CA SER A 332 -15.26 -3.10 -24.58
C SER A 332 -14.00 -2.27 -24.84
N GLY A 333 -12.91 -2.55 -24.13
CA GLY A 333 -11.59 -1.95 -24.40
C GLY A 333 -11.43 -0.54 -23.84
N CYS A 334 -11.92 -0.29 -22.63
CA CYS A 334 -11.59 0.92 -21.88
C CYS A 334 -10.33 0.67 -21.05
N GLY A 335 -9.18 1.18 -21.48
CA GLY A 335 -7.90 0.91 -20.84
C GLY A 335 -7.09 2.15 -20.49
N HIS A 336 -6.08 1.94 -19.64
CA HIS A 336 -5.16 3.00 -19.18
C HIS A 336 -5.85 4.18 -18.49
N ASN A 337 -7.05 3.98 -17.94
CA ASN A 337 -7.77 5.02 -17.22
C ASN A 337 -7.35 5.07 -15.75
N LYS A 338 -7.43 6.26 -15.15
CA LYS A 338 -7.23 6.51 -13.73
C LYS A 338 -8.57 6.81 -13.07
N ILE A 339 -9.04 5.92 -12.22
CA ILE A 339 -10.29 6.03 -11.46
C ILE A 339 -9.91 6.24 -10.00
N VAL A 340 -9.87 7.50 -9.56
CA VAL A 340 -9.20 7.89 -8.31
C VAL A 340 -10.09 8.73 -7.39
N ASN A 341 -10.19 8.38 -6.10
CA ASN A 341 -10.93 9.17 -5.10
C ASN A 341 -12.41 9.40 -5.45
N ASN A 342 -13.11 8.41 -6.01
CA ASN A 342 -14.55 8.49 -6.30
C ASN A 342 -15.37 7.72 -5.26
N ILE A 343 -16.67 8.02 -5.19
CA ILE A 343 -17.66 7.24 -4.43
C ILE A 343 -18.57 6.50 -5.41
N PHE A 344 -18.75 5.19 -5.21
CA PHE A 344 -19.67 4.34 -5.96
C PHE A 344 -20.60 3.61 -4.98
N GLY A 345 -21.84 4.08 -4.83
CA GLY A 345 -22.82 3.42 -4.00
C GLY A 345 -23.87 4.32 -3.35
N PRO A 346 -25.11 3.82 -3.11
CA PRO A 346 -25.61 2.47 -3.43
C PRO A 346 -25.97 2.28 -4.91
N SER A 347 -26.22 1.04 -5.34
CA SER A 347 -26.74 0.70 -6.68
C SER A 347 -27.56 -0.60 -6.67
N ALA A 348 -28.40 -0.80 -7.69
CA ALA A 348 -29.15 -2.05 -7.89
C ALA A 348 -28.27 -3.20 -8.42
N ASN A 349 -27.10 -2.90 -9.00
CA ASN A 349 -26.12 -3.90 -9.45
C ASN A 349 -24.77 -3.72 -8.74
N ASN A 350 -23.66 -3.62 -9.49
CA ASN A 350 -22.33 -3.41 -8.94
C ASN A 350 -22.05 -1.91 -8.73
N GLY A 351 -21.08 -1.59 -7.87
CA GLY A 351 -20.58 -0.22 -7.74
C GLY A 351 -19.75 0.18 -8.97
N LEU A 352 -18.67 -0.55 -9.20
CA LEU A 352 -17.77 -0.36 -10.33
C LEU A 352 -17.64 -1.68 -11.10
N TYR A 353 -17.87 -1.63 -12.42
CA TYR A 353 -17.80 -2.79 -13.30
C TYR A 353 -16.82 -2.56 -14.45
N ILE A 354 -15.68 -3.25 -14.41
CA ILE A 354 -14.66 -3.23 -15.46
C ILE A 354 -14.81 -4.48 -16.32
N TYR A 355 -15.28 -4.30 -17.54
CA TYR A 355 -15.75 -5.37 -18.40
C TYR A 355 -15.16 -5.30 -19.81
N GLY A 356 -14.95 -6.47 -20.42
CA GLY A 356 -14.77 -6.59 -21.88
C GLY A 356 -13.42 -6.09 -22.38
N ALA A 357 -12.32 -6.70 -21.92
CA ALA A 357 -10.94 -6.33 -22.26
C ALA A 357 -10.58 -4.89 -21.86
N SER A 358 -11.16 -4.40 -20.77
CA SER A 358 -10.89 -3.08 -20.20
C SER A 358 -9.66 -3.17 -19.29
N ASN A 359 -8.48 -3.09 -19.90
CA ASN A 359 -7.22 -3.51 -19.29
C ASN A 359 -6.36 -2.34 -18.82
N SER A 360 -5.42 -2.61 -17.92
CA SER A 360 -4.41 -1.64 -17.48
C SER A 360 -4.99 -0.36 -16.85
N ASN A 361 -6.15 -0.46 -16.19
CA ASN A 361 -6.73 0.66 -15.45
C ASN A 361 -6.19 0.71 -14.01
N GLU A 362 -6.08 1.93 -13.48
CA GLU A 362 -5.71 2.22 -12.11
C GLU A 362 -6.96 2.63 -11.31
N ILE A 363 -7.36 1.83 -10.33
CA ILE A 363 -8.53 2.03 -9.46
C ILE A 363 -8.00 2.30 -8.06
N ILE A 364 -7.92 3.57 -7.68
CA ILE A 364 -7.14 4.01 -6.52
C ILE A 364 -7.99 4.82 -5.53
N ASN A 365 -7.94 4.47 -4.24
CA ASN A 365 -8.53 5.25 -3.15
C ASN A 365 -10.02 5.59 -3.32
N ASN A 366 -10.79 4.74 -4.00
CA ASN A 366 -12.23 4.90 -4.14
C ASN A 366 -12.96 4.30 -2.93
N VAL A 367 -14.15 4.83 -2.65
CA VAL A 367 -15.10 4.23 -1.71
C VAL A 367 -16.21 3.54 -2.50
N ILE A 368 -16.33 2.23 -2.36
CA ILE A 368 -17.30 1.41 -3.10
C ILE A 368 -18.19 0.68 -2.11
N GLN A 369 -19.45 1.09 -2.00
CA GLN A 369 -20.27 0.68 -0.85
C GLN A 369 -21.74 0.42 -1.14
N SER A 370 -22.35 -0.46 -0.35
CA SER A 370 -23.81 -0.62 -0.29
C SER A 370 -24.48 -0.91 -1.64
N ASN A 371 -23.75 -1.55 -2.56
CA ASN A 371 -24.30 -1.97 -3.85
C ASN A 371 -25.00 -3.33 -3.67
N SER A 372 -26.04 -3.61 -4.47
CA SER A 372 -26.82 -4.85 -4.32
C SER A 372 -26.07 -6.09 -4.82
N LEU A 373 -25.11 -5.92 -5.73
CA LEU A 373 -24.18 -6.97 -6.18
C LEU A 373 -22.79 -6.77 -5.58
N SER A 374 -21.73 -6.94 -6.37
CA SER A 374 -20.36 -6.77 -5.87
C SER A 374 -20.01 -5.29 -5.78
N GLY A 375 -19.06 -4.94 -4.91
CA GLY A 375 -18.51 -3.58 -4.92
C GLY A 375 -17.81 -3.32 -6.25
N LEU A 376 -16.70 -4.03 -6.48
CA LEU A 376 -15.93 -4.00 -7.72
C LEU A 376 -16.01 -5.34 -8.43
N ASP A 377 -16.47 -5.35 -9.68
CA ASP A 377 -16.44 -6.53 -10.55
C ASP A 377 -15.47 -6.26 -11.71
N ILE A 378 -14.48 -7.13 -11.89
CA ILE A 378 -13.53 -7.12 -13.01
C ILE A 378 -13.75 -8.41 -13.79
N PHE A 379 -14.38 -8.28 -14.95
CA PHE A 379 -14.77 -9.39 -15.77
C PHE A 379 -14.14 -9.30 -17.15
N TYR A 380 -13.49 -10.39 -17.57
CA TYR A 380 -12.79 -10.48 -18.85
C TYR A 380 -11.81 -9.31 -19.07
N SER A 381 -11.10 -8.90 -18.01
CA SER A 381 -10.21 -7.74 -18.02
C SER A 381 -8.98 -8.00 -17.13
N TYR A 382 -7.81 -7.53 -17.56
CA TYR A 382 -6.51 -7.84 -16.95
C TYR A 382 -5.58 -6.63 -16.89
N LYS A 383 -4.45 -6.81 -16.20
CA LYS A 383 -3.44 -5.82 -15.82
C LYS A 383 -4.01 -4.61 -15.06
N ASN A 384 -5.18 -4.72 -14.45
CA ASN A 384 -5.72 -3.64 -13.64
C ASN A 384 -5.06 -3.61 -12.25
N ILE A 385 -4.91 -2.40 -11.72
CA ILE A 385 -4.35 -2.13 -10.40
C ILE A 385 -5.48 -1.62 -9.51
N ILE A 386 -5.75 -2.33 -8.42
CA ILE A 386 -6.77 -2.01 -7.43
C ILE A 386 -6.02 -1.67 -6.13
N LYS A 387 -5.89 -0.38 -5.81
CA LYS A 387 -5.03 0.07 -4.72
C LYS A 387 -5.72 1.01 -3.73
N GLY A 388 -5.60 0.76 -2.43
CA GLY A 388 -6.03 1.71 -1.39
C GLY A 388 -7.54 1.98 -1.32
N ASN A 389 -8.37 1.17 -1.98
CA ASN A 389 -9.82 1.38 -2.00
C ASN A 389 -10.47 0.88 -0.70
N VAL A 390 -11.57 1.52 -0.31
CA VAL A 390 -12.46 1.05 0.76
C VAL A 390 -13.70 0.42 0.12
N ILE A 391 -13.87 -0.88 0.27
CA ILE A 391 -14.94 -1.65 -0.40
C ILE A 391 -15.78 -2.37 0.65
N LYS A 392 -16.99 -1.87 0.90
CA LYS A 392 -17.74 -2.25 2.10
C LYS A 392 -19.24 -2.48 1.91
N ASN A 393 -19.80 -3.37 2.71
CA ASN A 393 -21.25 -3.55 2.86
C ASN A 393 -22.00 -3.83 1.55
N ASN A 394 -21.36 -4.48 0.57
CA ASN A 394 -22.00 -4.83 -0.71
C ASN A 394 -22.77 -6.16 -0.58
N GLY A 395 -23.83 -6.31 -1.37
CA GLY A 395 -24.78 -7.43 -1.34
C GLY A 395 -24.24 -8.76 -1.87
N VAL A 396 -23.08 -8.73 -2.52
CA VAL A 396 -22.33 -9.93 -2.94
C VAL A 396 -20.87 -9.81 -2.48
N HIS A 397 -19.91 -9.70 -3.39
CA HIS A 397 -18.49 -9.70 -3.06
C HIS A 397 -17.98 -8.28 -2.81
N GLY A 398 -16.87 -8.14 -2.10
CA GLY A 398 -16.13 -6.88 -2.12
C GLY A 398 -15.54 -6.66 -3.51
N ILE A 399 -14.58 -7.50 -3.87
CA ILE A 399 -13.96 -7.56 -5.20
C ILE A 399 -14.28 -8.92 -5.84
N ARG A 400 -14.74 -8.90 -7.08
CA ARG A 400 -14.86 -10.08 -7.95
C ARG A 400 -13.92 -9.93 -9.14
N ILE A 401 -13.13 -10.96 -9.41
CA ILE A 401 -12.32 -11.09 -10.63
C ILE A 401 -12.73 -12.39 -11.34
N ALA A 402 -13.07 -12.30 -12.63
CA ALA A 402 -13.38 -13.46 -13.43
C ALA A 402 -12.89 -13.32 -14.89
N SER A 403 -12.44 -14.43 -15.47
CA SER A 403 -11.97 -14.48 -16.86
C SER A 403 -13.12 -14.53 -17.89
N GLY A 404 -14.28 -15.09 -17.52
CA GLY A 404 -15.37 -15.47 -18.44
C GLY A 404 -15.03 -16.68 -19.34
N SER A 405 -15.91 -17.03 -20.30
CA SER A 405 -15.78 -18.22 -21.18
C SER A 405 -15.15 -18.00 -22.58
N GLY A 406 -14.01 -18.62 -22.94
CA GLY A 406 -13.41 -18.58 -24.31
C GLY A 406 -11.88 -18.75 -24.39
N SER A 407 -11.27 -18.78 -25.60
CA SER A 407 -9.99 -19.45 -25.91
C SER A 407 -8.65 -18.71 -25.66
N SER A 408 -8.60 -17.52 -25.05
CA SER A 408 -7.33 -16.84 -24.67
C SER A 408 -7.58 -15.80 -23.58
N ARG A 409 -7.33 -16.13 -22.30
CA ARG A 409 -7.75 -15.29 -21.16
C ARG A 409 -6.67 -15.22 -20.09
N TYR A 410 -6.34 -13.99 -19.68
CA TYR A 410 -5.45 -13.67 -18.58
C TYR A 410 -6.29 -13.14 -17.42
N ILE A 411 -5.92 -13.48 -16.19
CA ILE A 411 -6.52 -12.90 -14.97
C ILE A 411 -5.57 -11.95 -14.23
N ASP A 412 -4.39 -11.67 -14.81
CA ASP A 412 -3.36 -10.78 -14.25
C ASP A 412 -3.99 -9.53 -13.65
N ASN A 413 -4.03 -9.37 -12.35
CA ASN A 413 -4.53 -8.15 -11.71
C ASN A 413 -3.83 -8.01 -10.35
N THR A 414 -3.67 -6.78 -9.89
CA THR A 414 -2.98 -6.48 -8.63
C THR A 414 -3.94 -5.82 -7.66
N ILE A 415 -4.12 -6.41 -6.49
CA ILE A 415 -4.99 -5.93 -5.41
C ILE A 415 -4.09 -5.60 -4.22
N THR A 416 -3.87 -4.32 -3.93
CA THR A 416 -2.91 -3.89 -2.91
C THR A 416 -3.46 -2.84 -1.94
N GLY A 417 -3.24 -3.00 -0.64
CA GLY A 417 -3.54 -1.91 0.30
C GLY A 417 -5.03 -1.61 0.47
N ASN A 418 -5.94 -2.48 0.05
CA ASN A 418 -7.38 -2.21 0.11
C ASN A 418 -7.98 -2.61 1.47
N ILE A 419 -9.02 -1.89 1.90
CA ILE A 419 -9.82 -2.19 3.08
C ILE A 419 -11.16 -2.77 2.59
N ILE A 420 -11.44 -4.04 2.90
CA ILE A 420 -12.58 -4.78 2.35
C ILE A 420 -13.37 -5.42 3.48
N TYR A 421 -14.59 -4.94 3.75
CA TYR A 421 -15.31 -5.40 4.94
C TYR A 421 -16.83 -5.41 4.86
N GLY A 422 -17.46 -6.28 5.66
CA GLY A 422 -18.92 -6.30 5.82
C GLY A 422 -19.71 -6.71 4.58
N ASN A 423 -19.07 -7.28 3.56
CA ASN A 423 -19.77 -7.72 2.34
C ASN A 423 -20.56 -9.02 2.60
N LYS A 424 -21.70 -9.19 1.92
CA LYS A 424 -22.64 -10.30 2.13
C LYS A 424 -22.17 -11.65 1.58
N LYS A 425 -21.09 -11.66 0.79
CA LYS A 425 -20.38 -12.88 0.39
C LYS A 425 -18.90 -12.76 0.73
N THR A 426 -18.03 -13.23 -0.15
CA THR A 426 -16.57 -13.23 0.05
C THR A 426 -15.99 -11.83 -0.12
N GLY A 427 -14.97 -11.48 0.67
CA GLY A 427 -14.22 -10.22 0.51
C GLY A 427 -13.60 -10.08 -0.88
N ILE A 428 -12.69 -11.00 -1.24
CA ILE A 428 -12.10 -11.10 -2.59
C ILE A 428 -12.44 -12.46 -3.21
N TYR A 429 -13.20 -12.47 -4.29
CA TYR A 429 -13.55 -13.67 -5.04
C TYR A 429 -12.85 -13.67 -6.40
N VAL A 430 -12.04 -14.69 -6.67
CA VAL A 430 -11.36 -14.86 -7.96
C VAL A 430 -11.73 -16.22 -8.52
N ASN A 431 -12.35 -16.23 -9.71
CA ASN A 431 -12.77 -17.46 -10.37
C ASN A 431 -12.41 -17.48 -11.84
N GLU A 432 -11.72 -18.54 -12.25
CA GLU A 432 -11.55 -18.86 -13.66
C GLU A 432 -12.74 -19.70 -14.14
N GLU A 433 -13.47 -19.19 -15.13
CA GLU A 433 -14.63 -19.91 -15.66
C GLU A 433 -14.27 -20.92 -16.77
N THR A 434 -13.13 -20.78 -17.50
CA THR A 434 -12.52 -21.81 -18.38
C THR A 434 -11.17 -21.38 -19.02
N GLY A 435 -10.18 -22.28 -19.07
CA GLY A 435 -9.08 -22.37 -20.04
C GLY A 435 -8.11 -21.18 -20.13
N ILE A 436 -7.07 -21.16 -19.29
CA ILE A 436 -6.01 -20.13 -19.32
C ILE A 436 -4.72 -20.63 -20.00
N ILE A 437 -4.05 -19.70 -20.69
CA ILE A 437 -2.70 -19.82 -21.28
C ILE A 437 -1.62 -19.17 -20.37
N GLY A 438 -2.00 -18.32 -19.40
CA GLY A 438 -1.16 -17.85 -18.29
C GLY A 438 -1.81 -16.71 -17.46
N GLY A 439 -1.24 -16.41 -16.30
CA GLY A 439 -1.46 -15.15 -15.56
C GLY A 439 -1.58 -15.28 -14.04
N LYS A 440 -1.08 -14.29 -13.30
CA LYS A 440 -0.90 -14.27 -11.84
C LYS A 440 -1.64 -13.10 -11.19
N VAL A 441 -2.47 -13.40 -10.20
CA VAL A 441 -3.15 -12.39 -9.36
C VAL A 441 -2.32 -12.14 -8.10
N ASN A 442 -1.93 -10.89 -7.89
CA ASN A 442 -1.19 -10.47 -6.70
C ASN A 442 -2.16 -9.82 -5.71
N ILE A 443 -2.29 -10.40 -4.52
CA ILE A 443 -3.13 -9.89 -3.42
C ILE A 443 -2.19 -9.56 -2.26
N THR A 444 -1.85 -8.28 -2.09
CA THR A 444 -0.78 -7.86 -1.17
C THR A 444 -1.21 -6.78 -0.20
N GLY A 445 -0.94 -6.93 1.10
CA GLY A 445 -1.14 -5.84 2.04
C GLY A 445 -2.59 -5.37 2.15
N ASN A 446 -3.59 -6.24 1.99
CA ASN A 446 -5.00 -5.84 2.14
C ASN A 446 -5.50 -6.16 3.55
N THR A 447 -6.48 -5.40 4.03
CA THR A 447 -7.25 -5.71 5.25
C THR A 447 -8.63 -6.20 4.86
N ILE A 448 -8.96 -7.45 5.21
CA ILE A 448 -10.21 -8.13 4.84
C ILE A 448 -10.93 -8.59 6.11
N TYR A 449 -12.05 -7.95 6.42
CA TYR A 449 -12.68 -8.07 7.74
C TYR A 449 -14.18 -8.36 7.66
N GLY A 450 -14.69 -9.30 8.46
CA GLY A 450 -16.12 -9.32 8.78
C GLY A 450 -17.05 -9.61 7.60
N ASN A 451 -16.60 -10.31 6.56
CA ASN A 451 -17.46 -10.67 5.43
C ASN A 451 -18.30 -11.91 5.76
N ASP A 452 -19.50 -12.00 5.18
CA ASP A 452 -20.47 -13.06 5.48
C ASP A 452 -20.08 -14.45 4.92
N GLU A 453 -19.05 -14.51 4.07
CA GLU A 453 -18.42 -15.76 3.64
C GLU A 453 -16.92 -15.79 3.93
N HIS A 454 -16.09 -15.98 2.90
CA HIS A 454 -14.65 -16.12 3.04
C HIS A 454 -13.96 -14.76 3.02
N GLY A 455 -12.74 -14.68 3.54
CA GLY A 455 -11.89 -13.51 3.30
C GLY A 455 -11.49 -13.44 1.82
N ILE A 456 -10.76 -14.46 1.38
CA ILE A 456 -10.36 -14.67 -0.02
C ILE A 456 -10.84 -16.03 -0.49
N ASN A 457 -11.51 -16.08 -1.64
CA ASN A 457 -11.84 -17.31 -2.35
C ASN A 457 -11.11 -17.32 -3.70
N ALA A 458 -9.97 -17.99 -3.73
CA ALA A 458 -9.12 -18.19 -4.89
C ALA A 458 -9.47 -19.52 -5.56
N VAL A 459 -10.53 -19.53 -6.37
CA VAL A 459 -11.10 -20.77 -6.91
C VAL A 459 -10.14 -21.44 -7.89
N ARG A 460 -9.58 -20.70 -8.85
CA ARG A 460 -8.68 -21.24 -9.88
C ARG A 460 -7.86 -20.11 -10.53
N GLY A 461 -6.56 -20.35 -10.72
CA GLY A 461 -5.56 -19.37 -11.19
C GLY A 461 -4.22 -19.48 -10.46
N ASP A 462 -3.24 -18.65 -10.84
CA ASP A 462 -1.98 -18.52 -10.11
C ASP A 462 -2.04 -17.32 -9.16
N PHE A 463 -1.64 -17.51 -7.91
CA PHE A 463 -1.81 -16.49 -6.87
C PHE A 463 -0.53 -16.21 -6.11
N VAL A 464 -0.31 -14.94 -5.79
CA VAL A 464 0.61 -14.50 -4.73
C VAL A 464 -0.20 -13.74 -3.71
N ILE A 465 -0.32 -14.28 -2.50
CA ILE A 465 -1.07 -13.69 -1.40
C ILE A 465 -0.09 -13.44 -0.26
N LYS A 466 0.22 -12.16 0.00
CA LYS A 466 1.20 -11.79 1.02
C LYS A 466 0.87 -10.53 1.81
N ASN A 467 1.39 -10.38 3.02
CA ASN A 467 1.23 -9.18 3.86
C ASN A 467 -0.23 -8.84 4.20
N ASN A 468 -1.22 -9.71 3.95
CA ASN A 468 -2.63 -9.39 4.19
C ASN A 468 -3.03 -9.65 5.65
N ILE A 469 -4.01 -8.89 6.15
CA ILE A 469 -4.73 -9.22 7.39
C ILE A 469 -6.14 -9.66 7.02
N ILE A 470 -6.50 -10.91 7.36
CA ILE A 470 -7.76 -11.56 6.96
C ILE A 470 -8.44 -12.13 8.20
N THR A 471 -9.48 -11.47 8.68
CA THR A 471 -10.01 -11.78 10.00
C THR A 471 -11.52 -11.61 10.14
N ASN A 472 -12.11 -12.31 11.12
CA ASN A 472 -13.53 -12.18 11.48
C ASN A 472 -14.51 -12.51 10.35
N ASN A 473 -14.09 -13.21 9.30
CA ASN A 473 -15.00 -13.65 8.23
C ASN A 473 -15.82 -14.86 8.70
N LYS A 474 -17.08 -14.97 8.25
CA LYS A 474 -18.01 -16.00 8.73
C LYS A 474 -17.75 -17.41 8.17
N LYS A 475 -16.85 -17.55 7.21
CA LYS A 475 -16.35 -18.85 6.72
C LYS A 475 -14.85 -18.95 6.92
N TYR A 476 -14.10 -19.33 5.87
CA TYR A 476 -12.65 -19.45 5.95
C TYR A 476 -11.94 -18.13 5.69
N GLY A 477 -10.73 -17.95 6.21
CA GLY A 477 -9.86 -16.82 5.83
C GLY A 477 -9.49 -16.88 4.35
N ILE A 478 -8.79 -17.94 3.94
CA ILE A 478 -8.44 -18.23 2.55
C ILE A 478 -9.02 -19.59 2.15
N THR A 479 -9.71 -19.64 1.01
CA THR A 479 -10.05 -20.88 0.32
C THR A 479 -9.36 -20.94 -1.03
N TYR A 480 -8.86 -22.12 -1.37
CA TYR A 480 -8.13 -22.35 -2.60
C TYR A 480 -8.60 -23.63 -3.30
N GLY A 481 -8.82 -23.55 -4.61
CA GLY A 481 -9.18 -24.70 -5.46
C GLY A 481 -8.31 -24.84 -6.71
N GLY A 482 -7.23 -24.05 -6.82
CA GLY A 482 -6.41 -23.91 -8.03
C GLY A 482 -5.19 -24.84 -8.08
N ILE A 483 -4.25 -24.50 -8.97
CA ILE A 483 -3.04 -25.28 -9.27
C ILE A 483 -1.81 -24.72 -8.51
N ASP A 484 -1.39 -23.46 -8.73
CA ASP A 484 -0.25 -22.83 -8.04
C ASP A 484 -0.60 -21.61 -7.15
N ILE A 485 -0.11 -21.63 -5.90
CA ILE A 485 -0.30 -20.54 -4.93
C ILE A 485 0.96 -20.30 -4.10
N ILE A 486 1.32 -19.02 -3.94
CA ILE A 486 2.38 -18.57 -3.03
C ILE A 486 1.72 -17.79 -1.88
N LEU A 487 1.84 -18.32 -0.67
CA LEU A 487 1.35 -17.70 0.56
C LEU A 487 2.53 -17.34 1.46
N SER A 488 2.61 -16.09 1.89
CA SER A 488 3.63 -15.68 2.85
C SER A 488 3.27 -14.43 3.64
N TYR A 489 3.65 -14.35 4.91
CA TYR A 489 3.51 -13.15 5.76
C TYR A 489 2.08 -12.62 5.86
N ASN A 490 1.06 -13.47 5.91
CA ASN A 490 -0.33 -13.06 6.14
C ASN A 490 -0.72 -13.29 7.60
N ASN A 491 -1.60 -12.45 8.14
CA ASN A 491 -2.28 -12.72 9.41
C ASN A 491 -3.70 -13.22 9.14
N LEU A 492 -4.01 -14.46 9.55
CA LEU A 492 -5.36 -15.01 9.47
C LEU A 492 -5.87 -15.31 10.87
N TRP A 493 -6.92 -14.63 11.33
CA TRP A 493 -7.39 -14.77 12.70
C TRP A 493 -8.90 -14.70 12.86
N ASN A 494 -9.47 -15.49 13.77
CA ASN A 494 -10.90 -15.50 14.10
C ASN A 494 -11.85 -15.63 12.88
N ASN A 495 -11.45 -16.40 11.86
CA ASN A 495 -12.35 -16.77 10.76
C ASN A 495 -13.17 -17.99 11.20
N THR A 496 -14.49 -17.91 11.10
CA THR A 496 -15.42 -18.75 11.88
C THR A 496 -15.29 -20.25 11.58
N ILE A 497 -15.06 -20.64 10.33
CA ILE A 497 -14.90 -22.06 9.96
C ILE A 497 -13.43 -22.49 10.05
N GLY A 498 -12.49 -21.57 9.81
CA GLY A 498 -11.06 -21.82 9.91
C GLY A 498 -10.24 -20.82 9.12
N ASN A 499 -8.92 -20.85 9.26
CA ASN A 499 -8.07 -19.91 8.52
C ASN A 499 -7.85 -20.34 7.07
N TYR A 500 -7.66 -21.63 6.81
CA TYR A 500 -7.34 -22.15 5.47
C TYR A 500 -8.26 -23.31 5.09
N ASN A 501 -8.60 -23.40 3.81
CA ASN A 501 -9.26 -24.57 3.21
C ASN A 501 -8.72 -24.82 1.80
N GLY A 502 -8.35 -26.06 1.50
CA GLY A 502 -7.72 -26.43 0.23
C GLY A 502 -6.25 -25.98 0.09
N VAL A 503 -5.66 -25.41 1.15
CA VAL A 503 -4.25 -25.00 1.20
C VAL A 503 -3.74 -25.09 2.66
N SER A 504 -2.44 -25.26 2.84
CA SER A 504 -1.78 -25.20 4.14
C SER A 504 -1.46 -23.76 4.55
N VAL A 505 -1.01 -23.58 5.79
CA VAL A 505 -0.42 -22.32 6.25
C VAL A 505 0.74 -21.89 5.34
N GLY A 506 0.82 -20.59 5.03
CA GLY A 506 1.88 -20.01 4.23
C GLY A 506 3.19 -19.80 5.01
N TYR A 507 4.25 -19.43 4.30
CA TYR A 507 5.55 -19.15 4.90
C TYR A 507 5.47 -17.89 5.78
N GLU A 508 5.81 -18.01 7.07
CA GLU A 508 5.75 -16.88 8.04
C GLU A 508 4.35 -16.24 8.14
N ASP A 509 3.30 -16.96 7.76
CA ASP A 509 1.93 -16.58 8.10
C ASP A 509 1.72 -16.71 9.62
N ILE A 510 0.99 -15.77 10.20
CA ILE A 510 0.66 -15.74 11.63
C ILE A 510 -0.86 -15.85 11.83
N SER A 511 -1.27 -16.25 13.04
CA SER A 511 -2.69 -16.31 13.40
C SER A 511 -2.92 -15.69 14.77
N THR A 512 -3.11 -14.37 14.78
CA THR A 512 -3.23 -13.60 16.02
C THR A 512 -4.17 -12.41 15.85
N ASN A 513 -4.70 -11.90 16.96
CA ASN A 513 -5.57 -10.74 16.93
C ASN A 513 -4.79 -9.54 16.37
N PRO A 514 -5.24 -8.92 15.27
CA PRO A 514 -4.54 -7.77 14.69
C PRO A 514 -4.63 -6.51 15.56
N LEU A 515 -5.46 -6.48 16.61
CA LEU A 515 -5.63 -5.32 17.49
C LEU A 515 -5.98 -4.05 16.70
N PHE A 516 -7.00 -4.14 15.84
CA PHE A 516 -7.59 -2.96 15.21
C PHE A 516 -8.23 -2.03 16.26
N VAL A 517 -8.23 -0.74 15.97
CA VAL A 517 -8.76 0.29 16.87
C VAL A 517 -10.28 0.22 16.96
N ASP A 518 -10.95 0.33 15.82
CA ASP A 518 -12.41 0.34 15.73
C ASP A 518 -12.87 -0.21 14.36
N PRO A 519 -12.72 -1.53 14.14
CA PRO A 519 -13.08 -2.15 12.88
C PRO A 519 -14.59 -2.09 12.59
N THR A 520 -15.43 -1.89 13.62
CA THR A 520 -16.88 -1.71 13.47
C THR A 520 -17.25 -0.41 12.76
N ASN A 521 -16.47 0.65 12.98
CA ASN A 521 -16.65 1.94 12.31
C ASN A 521 -15.67 2.15 11.14
N GLY A 522 -14.90 1.11 10.78
CA GLY A 522 -13.99 1.13 9.62
C GLY A 522 -12.58 1.66 9.92
N ASP A 523 -12.20 1.84 11.20
CA ASP A 523 -10.83 2.15 11.58
C ASP A 523 -10.02 0.86 11.77
N PHE A 524 -9.26 0.52 10.75
CA PHE A 524 -8.40 -0.66 10.69
C PHE A 524 -6.92 -0.36 10.98
N HIS A 525 -6.60 0.82 11.52
CA HIS A 525 -5.24 1.05 11.98
C HIS A 525 -4.90 0.07 13.11
N LEU A 526 -3.65 -0.38 13.12
CA LEU A 526 -3.14 -1.29 14.14
C LEU A 526 -2.82 -0.51 15.41
N LYS A 527 -3.31 -0.92 16.58
CA LYS A 527 -2.94 -0.28 17.84
C LYS A 527 -1.42 -0.30 18.03
N SER A 528 -0.86 0.81 18.49
CA SER A 528 0.57 0.93 18.76
C SER A 528 0.89 1.78 19.98
N SER A 529 1.70 1.24 20.89
CA SER A 529 2.29 2.02 21.98
C SER A 529 3.36 3.03 21.54
N ALA A 530 3.89 2.91 20.33
CA ALA A 530 4.89 3.82 19.75
C ALA A 530 4.29 4.93 18.89
N GLY A 531 3.01 4.82 18.56
CA GLY A 531 2.28 5.83 17.80
C GLY A 531 1.53 5.23 16.63
N ARG A 532 0.24 5.52 16.58
CA ARG A 532 -0.68 5.23 15.49
C ARG A 532 -1.30 6.52 14.98
N TRP A 533 -1.52 6.62 13.68
CA TRP A 533 -2.23 7.75 13.09
C TRP A 533 -3.73 7.70 13.41
N ASN A 534 -4.32 8.81 13.85
CA ASN A 534 -5.75 8.91 14.15
C ASN A 534 -6.54 9.78 13.17
N GLY A 535 -5.92 10.20 12.05
CA GLY A 535 -6.48 11.13 11.08
C GLY A 535 -6.09 12.59 11.27
N THR A 536 -5.64 12.99 12.47
CA THR A 536 -5.23 14.37 12.79
C THR A 536 -3.81 14.46 13.38
N GLY A 537 -3.34 13.38 14.00
CA GLY A 537 -2.04 13.29 14.64
C GLY A 537 -1.69 11.84 15.02
N TRP A 538 -0.48 11.68 15.56
CA TRP A 538 -0.02 10.41 16.13
C TRP A 538 -0.48 10.29 17.59
N VAL A 539 -1.07 9.16 17.96
CA VAL A 539 -1.51 8.83 19.32
C VAL A 539 -0.93 7.49 19.76
N ASN A 540 -0.62 7.36 21.04
CA ASN A 540 -0.11 6.10 21.59
C ASN A 540 -1.26 5.31 22.21
N ASP A 541 -1.33 4.03 21.87
CA ASP A 541 -2.25 3.07 22.46
C ASP A 541 -1.57 2.33 23.64
N ASN A 542 -2.34 1.61 24.44
CA ASN A 542 -1.83 0.83 25.58
C ASN A 542 -1.25 -0.55 25.21
N GLU A 543 -1.38 -0.92 23.94
CA GLU A 543 -0.99 -2.22 23.39
C GLU A 543 -0.36 -2.01 22.01
N THR A 544 0.52 -2.94 21.61
CA THR A 544 1.09 -2.96 20.27
C THR A 544 0.60 -4.18 19.52
N SER A 545 0.06 -3.96 18.34
CA SER A 545 -0.38 -5.03 17.44
C SER A 545 0.79 -5.95 17.06
N PRO A 546 0.60 -7.27 17.08
CA PRO A 546 1.58 -8.22 16.56
C PRO A 546 1.69 -8.21 15.03
N CYS A 547 0.82 -7.47 14.33
CA CYS A 547 0.91 -7.27 12.89
C CYS A 547 1.81 -6.10 12.48
N ILE A 548 2.32 -5.34 13.45
CA ILE A 548 3.33 -4.30 13.20
C ILE A 548 4.69 -4.96 12.99
N ASP A 549 5.45 -4.50 12.00
CA ASP A 549 6.75 -5.04 11.57
C ASP A 549 6.74 -6.54 11.22
N ALA A 550 5.58 -7.08 10.83
CA ALA A 550 5.40 -8.52 10.66
C ALA A 550 5.32 -8.98 9.19
N GLY A 551 5.21 -8.05 8.23
CA GLY A 551 5.08 -8.35 6.80
C GLY A 551 6.37 -8.86 6.15
N ASP A 552 6.53 -8.80 4.84
CA ASP A 552 7.76 -9.25 4.17
C ASP A 552 8.99 -8.44 4.63
N PRO A 553 10.09 -9.06 5.14
CA PRO A 553 11.26 -8.36 5.65
C PRO A 553 12.01 -7.55 4.58
N SER A 554 11.81 -7.87 3.30
CA SER A 554 12.37 -7.10 2.16
C SER A 554 11.61 -5.80 1.89
N GLU A 555 10.39 -5.66 2.41
CA GLU A 555 9.56 -4.47 2.31
C GLU A 555 9.62 -3.65 3.60
N LYS A 556 9.46 -2.34 3.48
CA LYS A 556 9.64 -1.40 4.59
C LYS A 556 8.48 -0.41 4.69
N ASP A 557 8.20 0.00 5.93
CA ASP A 557 7.39 1.18 6.20
C ASP A 557 8.23 2.47 6.01
N PRO A 558 7.60 3.66 5.88
CA PRO A 558 8.31 4.91 5.63
C PRO A 558 9.32 5.33 6.72
N ASP A 559 9.20 4.79 7.93
CA ASP A 559 10.18 4.97 9.02
C ASP A 559 11.40 4.04 8.90
N GLY A 560 11.41 3.14 7.90
CA GLY A 560 12.49 2.21 7.61
C GLY A 560 12.40 0.89 8.36
N THR A 561 11.36 0.66 9.17
CA THR A 561 11.12 -0.65 9.78
C THR A 561 10.59 -1.65 8.77
N ARG A 562 10.55 -2.94 9.15
CA ARG A 562 9.92 -3.99 8.35
C ARG A 562 8.45 -3.61 8.10
N ILE A 563 7.93 -3.88 6.90
CA ILE A 563 6.57 -3.46 6.55
C ILE A 563 5.54 -4.02 7.55
N ASN A 564 4.57 -3.19 7.94
CA ASN A 564 3.38 -3.67 8.64
C ASN A 564 2.52 -4.56 7.71
N MET A 565 1.79 -5.52 8.28
CA MET A 565 0.75 -6.23 7.51
C MET A 565 -0.51 -5.37 7.35
N GLY A 566 -1.31 -5.65 6.32
CA GLY A 566 -2.61 -5.04 6.08
C GLY A 566 -2.56 -3.71 5.31
N ALA A 567 -3.74 -3.09 5.16
CA ALA A 567 -3.98 -1.98 4.24
C ALA A 567 -3.08 -0.74 4.44
N TYR A 568 -2.64 -0.49 5.67
CA TYR A 568 -1.81 0.66 6.02
C TYR A 568 -0.30 0.39 5.93
N GLY A 569 0.13 -0.86 5.77
CA GLY A 569 1.54 -1.20 5.59
C GLY A 569 2.15 -0.51 4.37
N GLY A 570 3.36 0.02 4.52
CA GLY A 570 4.07 0.78 3.50
C GLY A 570 3.51 2.19 3.25
N THR A 571 2.47 2.61 4.00
CA THR A 571 1.90 3.96 3.90
C THR A 571 2.48 4.87 4.98
N TRP A 572 2.35 6.19 4.81
CA TRP A 572 2.74 7.15 5.85
C TRP A 572 1.84 7.10 7.09
N GLU A 573 0.67 6.44 6.99
CA GLU A 573 -0.27 6.21 8.10
C GLU A 573 0.04 4.91 8.88
N ALA A 574 1.05 4.14 8.44
CA ALA A 574 1.43 2.89 9.07
C ALA A 574 1.75 3.08 10.56
N SER A 575 1.18 2.23 11.41
CA SER A 575 1.41 2.30 12.85
C SER A 575 2.87 2.00 13.17
N LYS A 576 3.49 2.87 13.96
CA LYS A 576 4.91 2.74 14.28
C LYS A 576 5.12 1.58 15.22
N SER A 577 6.27 0.95 15.17
CA SER A 577 6.78 0.17 16.30
C SER A 577 7.72 1.02 17.12
N ILE A 578 8.03 0.56 18.33
CA ILE A 578 9.32 0.92 18.92
C ILE A 578 10.33 0.15 18.07
N SER A 579 10.70 0.69 16.92
CA SER A 579 11.80 0.13 16.14
C SER A 579 12.98 0.03 17.08
N ALA A 580 13.62 -1.14 17.16
CA ALA A 580 14.93 -1.25 17.76
C ALA A 580 15.89 -0.45 16.87
N ALA A 581 15.92 0.87 17.04
CA ALA A 581 16.92 1.73 16.42
C ALA A 581 18.26 1.01 16.58
N THR A 582 18.98 0.77 15.49
CA THR A 582 20.27 0.07 15.55
C THR A 582 21.41 1.06 15.45
N GLY A 583 22.55 0.70 16.03
CA GLY A 583 23.83 1.35 15.83
C GLY A 583 24.93 0.30 15.60
N THR A 584 26.10 0.78 15.19
CA THR A 584 27.24 -0.09 14.88
C THR A 584 28.22 -0.08 16.05
N LEU A 585 28.57 -1.26 16.57
CA LEU A 585 29.68 -1.45 17.49
C LEU A 585 30.88 -2.03 16.70
N THR A 586 32.03 -1.36 16.77
CA THR A 586 33.26 -1.80 16.09
C THR A 586 34.47 -1.65 16.98
N GLY A 587 35.61 -2.22 16.58
CA GLY A 587 36.88 -2.05 17.27
C GLY A 587 37.91 -3.08 16.84
N ILE A 588 39.07 -3.04 17.49
CA ILE A 588 40.21 -3.91 17.23
C ILE A 588 40.58 -4.66 18.51
N VAL A 589 40.95 -5.94 18.38
CA VAL A 589 41.53 -6.74 19.47
C VAL A 589 43.03 -6.94 19.22
N THR A 590 43.85 -6.59 20.20
CA THR A 590 45.32 -6.66 20.14
C THR A 590 45.91 -7.49 21.27
N ASP A 591 47.09 -8.04 21.05
CA ASP A 591 47.90 -8.73 22.06
C ASP A 591 48.65 -7.70 22.93
N LYS A 592 48.62 -7.87 24.25
CA LYS A 592 49.21 -6.93 25.21
C LYS A 592 50.73 -6.82 25.10
N ASP A 593 51.40 -7.93 24.79
CA ASP A 593 52.86 -8.03 24.88
C ASP A 593 53.52 -7.65 23.55
N THR A 594 52.90 -8.02 22.44
CA THR A 594 53.42 -7.78 21.08
C THR A 594 52.79 -6.59 20.38
N GLY A 595 51.60 -6.14 20.83
CA GLY A 595 50.83 -5.09 20.16
C GLY A 595 50.22 -5.50 18.81
N LEU A 596 50.37 -6.77 18.40
CA LEU A 596 49.87 -7.28 17.12
C LEU A 596 48.35 -7.58 17.19
N PRO A 597 47.63 -7.52 16.06
CA PRO A 597 46.22 -7.86 16.01
C PRO A 597 45.98 -9.35 16.28
N ILE A 598 44.92 -9.65 17.05
CA ILE A 598 44.51 -11.03 17.34
C ILE A 598 43.40 -11.42 16.37
N GLN A 599 43.68 -12.38 15.48
CA GLN A 599 42.69 -12.94 14.57
C GLN A 599 41.80 -14.00 15.25
N GLY A 600 40.50 -13.95 14.96
CA GLY A 600 39.52 -14.93 15.44
C GLY A 600 39.29 -14.88 16.95
N ALA A 601 39.45 -13.73 17.60
CA ALA A 601 38.97 -13.49 18.95
C ALA A 601 37.45 -13.34 18.94
N LEU A 602 36.75 -14.03 19.85
CA LEU A 602 35.31 -13.98 20.00
C LEU A 602 34.91 -12.71 20.75
N ILE A 603 34.07 -11.89 20.10
CA ILE A 603 33.43 -10.71 20.70
C ILE A 603 31.99 -11.07 21.01
N LYS A 604 31.57 -10.88 22.27
CA LYS A 604 30.21 -11.15 22.73
C LYS A 604 29.59 -9.92 23.39
N ALA A 605 28.41 -9.51 22.91
CA ALA A 605 27.58 -8.44 23.46
C ALA A 605 26.17 -9.02 23.74
N SER A 606 25.94 -9.45 24.98
CA SER A 606 24.73 -10.19 25.38
C SER A 606 24.54 -11.49 24.55
N SER A 607 23.45 -11.61 23.78
CA SER A 607 23.19 -12.73 22.87
C SER A 607 23.83 -12.59 21.48
N HIS A 608 24.43 -11.44 21.16
CA HIS A 608 25.05 -11.16 19.87
C HIS A 608 26.55 -11.44 19.94
N GLN A 609 27.13 -11.98 18.88
CA GLN A 609 28.55 -12.26 18.82
C GLN A 609 29.13 -12.18 17.41
N THR A 610 30.43 -11.94 17.32
CA THR A 610 31.21 -11.99 16.07
C THR A 610 32.65 -12.40 16.39
N THR A 611 33.50 -12.58 15.37
CA THR A 611 34.93 -12.84 15.55
C THR A 611 35.78 -11.82 14.80
N THR A 612 36.97 -11.51 15.33
CA THR A 612 37.90 -10.59 14.66
C THR A 612 38.49 -11.17 13.37
N ASN A 613 38.76 -10.31 12.39
CA ASN A 613 39.42 -10.67 11.14
C ASN A 613 40.98 -10.72 11.28
N SER A 614 41.71 -10.87 10.18
CA SER A 614 43.18 -10.93 10.18
C SER A 614 43.88 -9.64 10.61
N THR A 615 43.19 -8.50 10.55
CA THR A 615 43.68 -7.20 11.03
C THR A 615 43.21 -6.89 12.46
N GLY A 616 42.53 -7.86 13.11
CA GLY A 616 42.03 -7.73 14.48
C GLY A 616 40.71 -6.98 14.60
N ASP A 617 40.14 -6.50 13.49
CA ASP A 617 38.89 -5.72 13.47
C ASP A 617 37.67 -6.60 13.69
N TYR A 618 36.65 -6.03 14.34
CA TYR A 618 35.31 -6.60 14.41
C TYR A 618 34.22 -5.55 14.14
N ILE A 619 33.04 -6.03 13.74
CA ILE A 619 31.84 -5.22 13.55
C ILE A 619 30.59 -6.00 14.00
N LEU A 620 29.71 -5.33 14.72
CA LEU A 620 28.42 -5.82 15.22
C LEU A 620 27.35 -4.76 15.00
N SER A 621 26.21 -5.12 14.40
CA SER A 621 25.01 -4.29 14.39
C SER A 621 24.14 -4.67 15.57
N LEU A 622 23.84 -3.71 16.45
CA LEU A 622 23.13 -3.94 17.71
C LEU A 622 21.97 -2.95 17.84
N PRO A 623 20.86 -3.34 18.49
CA PRO A 623 19.87 -2.38 19.00
C PRO A 623 20.53 -1.26 19.83
N VAL A 624 19.89 -0.10 19.89
CA VAL A 624 20.29 1.01 20.74
C VAL A 624 20.16 0.58 22.19
N GLY A 625 21.22 0.81 22.96
CA GLY A 625 21.27 0.37 24.34
C GLY A 625 22.68 0.32 24.89
N ASN A 626 22.75 -0.04 26.17
CA ASN A 626 24.01 -0.23 26.87
C ASN A 626 24.35 -1.72 26.89
N TYR A 627 25.56 -2.04 26.45
CA TYR A 627 26.07 -3.39 26.35
C TYR A 627 27.30 -3.56 27.23
N THR A 628 27.40 -4.73 27.84
CA THR A 628 28.68 -5.25 28.35
C THR A 628 29.27 -6.15 27.26
N VAL A 629 30.42 -5.75 26.74
CA VAL A 629 31.09 -6.38 25.60
C VAL A 629 32.33 -7.11 26.11
N THR A 630 32.44 -8.40 25.80
CA THR A 630 33.58 -9.24 26.20
C THR A 630 34.32 -9.76 24.97
N ALA A 631 35.65 -9.57 24.95
CA ALA A 631 36.56 -10.17 24.00
C ALA A 631 37.29 -11.37 24.62
N SER A 632 37.40 -12.48 23.89
CA SER A 632 38.03 -13.71 24.38
C SER A 632 38.71 -14.52 23.28
N LYS A 633 39.80 -15.22 23.62
CA LYS A 633 40.56 -16.10 22.72
C LYS A 633 41.29 -17.16 23.55
N THR A 634 41.32 -18.40 23.09
CA THR A 634 42.11 -19.46 23.72
C THR A 634 43.58 -19.05 23.83
N GLY A 635 44.20 -19.27 25.00
CA GLY A 635 45.56 -18.81 25.30
C GLY A 635 45.64 -17.37 25.82
N TYR A 636 44.51 -16.68 26.01
CA TYR A 636 44.45 -15.30 26.52
C TYR A 636 43.46 -15.16 27.65
N GLN A 637 43.73 -14.25 28.59
CA GLN A 637 42.76 -13.76 29.56
C GLN A 637 41.72 -12.89 28.84
N SER A 638 40.43 -13.11 29.11
CA SER A 638 39.35 -12.32 28.51
C SER A 638 39.30 -10.90 29.07
N ALA A 639 38.80 -9.96 28.27
CA ALA A 639 38.63 -8.57 28.66
C ALA A 639 37.19 -8.11 28.41
N THR A 640 36.67 -7.24 29.30
CA THR A 640 35.29 -6.73 29.24
C THR A 640 35.26 -5.22 29.32
N SER A 641 34.36 -4.58 28.56
CA SER A 641 34.13 -3.14 28.58
C SER A 641 32.65 -2.81 28.35
N SER A 642 32.19 -1.65 28.81
CA SER A 642 30.83 -1.15 28.56
C SER A 642 30.77 -0.31 27.28
N ALA A 643 29.71 -0.44 26.50
CA ALA A 643 29.47 0.34 25.29
C ALA A 643 28.02 0.86 25.24
N THR A 644 27.83 2.14 24.93
CA THR A 644 26.51 2.72 24.61
C THR A 644 26.36 2.82 23.10
N VAL A 645 25.48 2.01 22.53
CA VAL A 645 25.16 2.04 21.10
C VAL A 645 24.04 3.06 20.88
N ASN A 646 24.31 4.09 20.08
CA ASN A 646 23.36 5.15 19.73
C ASN A 646 22.85 4.97 18.29
N GLU A 647 21.66 5.51 17.99
CA GLU A 647 20.99 5.32 16.70
C GLU A 647 21.86 5.82 15.54
N ARG A 648 22.03 4.97 14.51
CA ARG A 648 22.80 5.27 13.29
C ARG A 648 24.23 5.79 13.54
N ALA A 649 24.73 5.60 14.75
CA ALA A 649 26.06 6.02 15.16
C ALA A 649 26.99 4.80 15.19
N THR A 650 28.29 5.06 15.04
CA THR A 650 29.33 4.06 15.24
C THR A 650 29.98 4.29 16.60
N THR A 651 29.97 3.25 17.43
CA THR A 651 30.63 3.22 18.74
C THR A 651 31.85 2.32 18.62
N THR A 652 33.03 2.84 18.96
CA THR A 652 34.30 2.10 18.88
C THR A 652 34.74 1.65 20.26
N VAL A 653 35.02 0.35 20.43
CA VAL A 653 35.56 -0.25 21.66
C VAL A 653 36.72 -1.18 21.29
N ASN A 654 37.94 -0.82 21.68
CA ASN A 654 39.11 -1.65 21.44
C ASN A 654 39.40 -2.51 22.66
N PHE A 655 39.95 -3.71 22.42
CA PHE A 655 40.40 -4.61 23.48
C PHE A 655 41.88 -4.94 23.33
N THR A 656 42.54 -5.11 24.46
CA THR A 656 43.91 -5.64 24.52
C THR A 656 43.89 -6.85 25.45
N LEU A 657 44.16 -8.04 24.92
CA LEU A 657 44.13 -9.30 25.66
C LEU A 657 45.54 -9.66 26.15
N THR A 658 45.63 -10.21 27.35
CA THR A 658 46.90 -10.65 27.95
C THR A 658 47.09 -12.14 27.70
N PRO A 659 48.19 -12.59 27.07
CA PRO A 659 48.50 -14.01 26.96
C PRO A 659 48.53 -14.71 28.33
N ILE A 660 48.06 -15.95 28.37
CA ILE A 660 48.26 -16.83 29.53
C ILE A 660 49.62 -17.51 29.33
N PRO A 661 50.56 -17.43 30.30
CA PRO A 661 51.83 -18.13 30.19
C PRO A 661 51.63 -19.62 29.95
N ALA A 662 52.44 -20.22 29.08
CA ALA A 662 52.47 -21.66 28.89
C ALA A 662 53.08 -22.34 30.12
N ASP A 663 52.54 -23.50 30.49
CA ASP A 663 53.17 -24.34 31.51
C ASP A 663 54.47 -24.97 30.95
N THR A 664 55.50 -25.00 31.79
CA THR A 664 56.83 -25.52 31.43
C THR A 664 57.50 -26.30 32.56
N THR A 665 56.80 -26.56 33.68
CA THR A 665 57.41 -27.16 34.87
C THR A 665 57.03 -28.63 35.00
N PRO A 666 57.92 -29.58 34.68
CA PRO A 666 57.56 -30.99 34.77
C PRO A 666 57.43 -31.50 36.22
N PRO A 667 56.78 -32.67 36.44
CA PRO A 667 56.77 -33.36 37.72
C PRO A 667 58.17 -33.65 38.26
N SER A 668 58.30 -33.67 39.59
CA SER A 668 59.54 -34.13 40.24
C SER A 668 59.72 -35.63 40.08
N ALA A 669 60.97 -36.09 39.95
CA ALA A 669 61.29 -37.51 39.89
C ALA A 669 60.87 -38.23 41.18
N VAL A 670 60.27 -39.42 41.05
CA VAL A 670 60.00 -40.31 42.16
C VAL A 670 61.32 -40.92 42.65
N ILE A 671 61.67 -40.70 43.92
CA ILE A 671 62.97 -41.11 44.49
C ILE A 671 62.89 -42.27 45.50
N ASP A 672 61.69 -42.73 45.84
CA ASP A 672 61.42 -43.72 46.89
C ASP A 672 60.68 -44.97 46.41
N LEU A 673 60.71 -45.22 45.09
CA LEU A 673 60.10 -46.41 44.49
C LEU A 673 60.67 -47.69 45.14
N SER A 674 59.79 -48.48 45.73
CA SER A 674 60.14 -49.68 46.49
C SER A 674 59.18 -50.82 46.19
N THR A 675 59.65 -52.05 46.41
CA THR A 675 58.87 -53.27 46.17
C THR A 675 58.54 -53.98 47.49
N SER A 676 57.38 -54.63 47.56
CA SER A 676 56.91 -55.39 48.71
C SER A 676 55.97 -56.54 48.28
N ASN A 677 55.66 -57.44 49.22
CA ASN A 677 54.66 -58.51 49.07
C ASN A 677 54.81 -59.40 47.80
N PRO A 678 55.99 -59.97 47.50
CA PRO A 678 56.15 -60.83 46.33
C PRO A 678 55.35 -62.13 46.47
N THR A 679 54.70 -62.54 45.37
CA THR A 679 54.07 -63.85 45.21
C THR A 679 54.77 -64.63 44.09
N SER A 680 54.27 -65.82 43.74
CA SER A 680 54.79 -66.55 42.58
C SER A 680 54.56 -65.83 41.25
N HIS A 681 53.63 -64.88 41.16
CA HIS A 681 53.27 -64.20 39.90
C HIS A 681 53.02 -62.68 40.02
N SER A 682 53.33 -62.06 41.16
CA SER A 682 53.07 -60.63 41.36
C SER A 682 54.02 -60.00 42.37
N ILE A 683 54.14 -58.67 42.32
CA ILE A 683 54.83 -57.85 43.32
C ILE A 683 54.11 -56.51 43.48
N THR A 684 54.13 -55.93 44.68
CA THR A 684 53.54 -54.62 44.94
C THR A 684 54.61 -53.55 44.94
N LEU A 685 54.41 -52.50 44.13
CA LEU A 685 55.18 -51.28 44.12
C LEU A 685 54.57 -50.25 45.08
N THR A 686 55.41 -49.48 45.74
CA THR A 686 55.03 -48.33 46.58
C THR A 686 55.96 -47.16 46.33
N TRP A 687 55.40 -45.96 46.24
CA TRP A 687 56.15 -44.70 46.08
C TRP A 687 55.36 -43.51 46.64
N THR A 688 56.01 -42.35 46.73
CA THR A 688 55.34 -41.08 47.03
C THR A 688 54.98 -40.35 45.73
N ALA A 689 53.71 -39.95 45.59
CA ALA A 689 53.23 -39.22 44.40
C ALA A 689 53.97 -37.88 44.24
N PRO A 690 54.54 -37.58 43.06
CA PRO A 690 55.04 -36.24 42.76
C PRO A 690 53.87 -35.30 42.40
N GLY A 691 54.18 -34.02 42.20
CA GLY A 691 53.22 -33.03 41.75
C GLY A 691 53.11 -32.95 40.24
N ASP A 692 52.30 -31.99 39.81
CA ASP A 692 52.17 -31.52 38.44
C ASP A 692 53.41 -30.65 38.12
N ASP A 693 53.54 -29.53 38.82
CA ASP A 693 54.72 -28.67 38.82
C ASP A 693 55.69 -29.06 39.95
N GLY A 694 56.63 -29.95 39.63
CA GLY A 694 57.57 -30.48 40.60
C GLY A 694 56.87 -31.31 41.69
N ASN A 695 56.71 -30.75 42.89
CA ASN A 695 56.02 -31.39 44.02
C ASN A 695 54.71 -30.67 44.40
N ASN A 696 54.18 -29.80 43.54
CA ASN A 696 52.92 -29.10 43.76
C ASN A 696 51.86 -29.61 42.79
N GLY A 697 50.60 -29.68 43.22
CA GLY A 697 49.52 -30.18 42.38
C GLY A 697 49.44 -31.71 42.35
N THR A 698 48.90 -32.25 41.25
CA THR A 698 48.70 -33.68 41.04
C THR A 698 49.11 -33.98 39.60
N ALA A 699 50.09 -34.85 39.41
CA ALA A 699 50.48 -35.27 38.07
C ALA A 699 49.30 -35.90 37.29
N SER A 700 49.39 -35.87 35.96
CA SER A 700 48.34 -36.41 35.09
C SER A 700 48.42 -37.92 34.93
N GLU A 701 49.62 -38.51 34.85
CA GLU A 701 49.77 -39.96 34.63
C GLU A 701 51.08 -40.59 35.14
N TYR A 702 51.05 -41.91 35.30
CA TYR A 702 52.20 -42.76 35.60
C TYR A 702 52.49 -43.72 34.43
N ASP A 703 53.75 -43.83 34.02
CA ASP A 703 54.27 -44.88 33.13
C ASP A 703 55.18 -45.79 33.94
N ILE A 704 54.65 -46.94 34.37
CA ILE A 704 55.38 -47.95 35.15
C ILE A 704 55.85 -49.04 34.20
N ARG A 705 57.13 -49.39 34.24
CA ARG A 705 57.72 -50.44 33.39
C ARG A 705 58.50 -51.47 34.18
N TYR A 706 58.59 -52.68 33.62
CA TYR A 706 59.37 -53.79 34.17
C TYR A 706 60.20 -54.52 33.11
N SER A 707 61.32 -55.11 33.55
CA SER A 707 62.27 -55.84 32.69
C SER A 707 63.05 -56.88 33.50
N THR A 708 63.61 -57.90 32.83
CA THR A 708 64.55 -58.85 33.46
C THR A 708 66.00 -58.36 33.44
N SER A 709 66.24 -57.19 32.84
CA SER A 709 67.50 -56.43 32.91
C SER A 709 67.25 -55.09 33.58
N GLU A 710 68.28 -54.49 34.18
CA GLU A 710 68.18 -53.17 34.81
C GLU A 710 67.65 -52.13 33.81
N ILE A 711 66.65 -51.34 34.24
CA ILE A 711 66.04 -50.30 33.42
C ILE A 711 66.84 -49.01 33.59
N THR A 712 67.25 -48.43 32.46
CA THR A 712 67.98 -47.17 32.34
C THR A 712 67.25 -46.28 31.34
N GLU A 713 67.62 -45.00 31.27
CA GLU A 713 67.03 -44.08 30.27
C GLU A 713 67.21 -44.57 28.82
N GLU A 714 68.36 -45.18 28.50
CA GLU A 714 68.65 -45.68 27.15
C GLU A 714 67.77 -46.87 26.74
N ASN A 715 67.33 -47.69 27.70
CA ASN A 715 66.54 -48.88 27.43
C ASN A 715 65.06 -48.78 27.87
N TRP A 716 64.61 -47.60 28.34
CA TRP A 716 63.23 -47.35 28.78
C TRP A 716 62.18 -47.85 27.79
N ASN A 717 62.38 -47.53 26.50
CA ASN A 717 61.47 -47.91 25.42
C ASN A 717 61.48 -49.41 25.08
N SER A 718 62.47 -50.16 25.58
CA SER A 718 62.55 -51.63 25.43
C SER A 718 62.01 -52.38 26.65
N ALA A 719 61.78 -51.70 27.78
CA ALA A 719 61.13 -52.28 28.95
C ALA A 719 59.63 -52.45 28.71
N THR A 720 59.02 -53.45 29.35
CA THR A 720 57.59 -53.73 29.19
C THR A 720 56.79 -52.79 30.08
N GLN A 721 55.89 -51.99 29.50
CA GLN A 721 54.97 -51.16 30.27
C GLN A 721 53.93 -52.03 30.99
N CYS A 722 53.62 -51.65 32.22
CA CYS A 722 52.52 -52.21 32.97
C CYS A 722 51.18 -51.80 32.34
N THR A 723 50.09 -52.39 32.84
CA THR A 723 48.75 -51.97 32.44
C THR A 723 47.88 -51.85 33.69
N GLY A 724 47.07 -50.80 33.74
CA GLY A 724 46.17 -50.54 34.87
C GLY A 724 46.80 -49.69 35.97
N GLU A 725 47.77 -48.85 35.64
CA GLU A 725 48.36 -47.86 36.53
C GLU A 725 47.27 -47.00 37.20
N PRO A 726 47.42 -46.66 38.50
CA PRO A 726 46.45 -45.84 39.19
C PRO A 726 46.48 -44.39 38.68
N ALA A 727 45.35 -43.69 38.78
CA ALA A 727 45.35 -42.23 38.62
C ALA A 727 46.20 -41.60 39.75
N PRO A 728 47.14 -40.68 39.45
CA PRO A 728 47.96 -40.05 40.48
C PRO A 728 47.12 -39.33 41.54
N LYS A 729 47.53 -39.50 42.80
CA LYS A 729 47.02 -38.74 43.95
C LYS A 729 47.78 -37.43 44.12
N PRO A 730 47.25 -36.48 44.92
CA PRO A 730 47.95 -35.24 45.24
C PRO A 730 49.36 -35.47 45.78
N ALA A 731 50.29 -34.59 45.39
CA ALA A 731 51.71 -34.68 45.75
C ALA A 731 51.93 -34.96 47.25
N GLY A 732 52.86 -35.87 47.56
CA GLY A 732 53.16 -36.32 48.92
C GLY A 732 52.27 -37.46 49.43
N SER A 733 51.24 -37.86 48.67
CA SER A 733 50.43 -39.04 49.00
C SER A 733 51.19 -40.33 48.76
N SER A 734 50.92 -41.36 49.56
CA SER A 734 51.44 -42.70 49.31
C SER A 734 50.64 -43.40 48.21
N GLU A 735 51.38 -43.96 47.25
CA GLU A 735 50.87 -44.70 46.11
C GLU A 735 51.24 -46.18 46.17
N THR A 736 50.41 -46.99 45.53
CA THR A 736 50.67 -48.41 45.40
C THR A 736 50.11 -48.97 44.11
N PHE A 737 50.84 -49.92 43.51
CA PHE A 737 50.42 -50.64 42.32
C PHE A 737 50.92 -52.07 42.35
N THR A 738 50.05 -53.04 42.07
CA THR A 738 50.46 -54.45 42.03
C THR A 738 50.71 -54.89 40.60
N VAL A 739 51.96 -55.19 40.28
CA VAL A 739 52.34 -55.77 38.99
C VAL A 739 52.05 -57.26 39.03
N THR A 740 51.27 -57.77 38.08
CA THR A 740 50.85 -59.18 37.99
C THR A 740 51.35 -59.83 36.69
N GLY A 741 51.31 -61.16 36.61
CA GLY A 741 51.71 -61.91 35.42
C GLY A 741 53.22 -62.15 35.30
N LEU A 742 53.95 -62.02 36.42
CA LEU A 742 55.38 -62.27 36.49
C LEU A 742 55.67 -63.78 36.50
N SER A 743 56.82 -64.19 35.96
CA SER A 743 57.26 -65.59 36.00
C SER A 743 57.92 -65.92 37.34
N PRO A 744 57.61 -67.08 37.96
CA PRO A 744 58.28 -67.51 39.19
C PRO A 744 59.81 -67.60 39.03
N ASN A 745 60.56 -67.44 40.13
CA ASN A 745 62.03 -67.54 40.18
C ASN A 745 62.78 -66.64 39.16
N THR A 746 62.18 -65.52 38.75
CA THR A 746 62.78 -64.57 37.80
C THR A 746 63.04 -63.24 38.50
N THR A 747 64.22 -62.64 38.28
CA THR A 747 64.53 -61.29 38.77
C THR A 747 63.95 -60.25 37.83
N TYR A 748 63.23 -59.28 38.37
CA TYR A 748 62.66 -58.16 37.63
C TYR A 748 63.14 -56.82 38.21
N TYR A 749 63.37 -55.87 37.33
CA TYR A 749 63.66 -54.47 37.62
C TYR A 749 62.43 -53.64 37.24
N PHE A 750 62.06 -52.68 38.09
CA PHE A 750 60.92 -51.80 37.89
C PHE A 750 61.38 -50.35 37.86
N ALA A 751 60.76 -49.55 37.00
CA ALA A 751 61.01 -48.12 36.91
C ALA A 751 59.71 -47.38 36.61
N LEU A 752 59.64 -46.11 36.99
CA LEU A 752 58.44 -45.27 36.88
C LEU A 752 58.84 -43.90 36.34
N LYS A 753 58.04 -43.38 35.40
CA LYS A 753 58.03 -41.97 34.99
C LYS A 753 56.66 -41.36 35.25
N THR A 754 56.64 -40.05 35.47
CA THR A 754 55.43 -39.29 35.77
C THR A 754 55.33 -38.11 34.81
N ALA A 755 54.12 -37.79 34.34
CA ALA A 755 53.87 -36.69 33.40
C ALA A 755 52.71 -35.79 33.89
N ASP A 756 52.78 -34.50 33.55
CA ASP A 756 51.73 -33.49 33.73
C ASP A 756 50.81 -33.46 32.48
N GLU A 757 49.89 -32.49 32.39
CA GLU A 757 48.96 -32.34 31.25
C GLU A 757 49.59 -31.76 29.97
N VAL A 758 50.88 -31.42 29.98
CA VAL A 758 51.63 -30.84 28.86
C VAL A 758 52.82 -31.77 28.51
N PRO A 759 52.67 -32.69 27.52
CA PRO A 759 53.63 -33.76 27.23
C PRO A 759 55.01 -33.31 26.71
#